data_AF-A0A7S3JT76-F1
#
_entry.id   AF-A0A7S3JT76-F1
#
_cell.length_a   1.000
_cell.length_b   1.000
_cell.length_c   1.000
_cell.angle_alpha   90.00
_cell.angle_beta   90.00
_cell.angle_gamma   90.00
#
_symmetry.space_group_name_H-M   'P 1'
#
loop_
_entity.id
_entity.type
_entity.pdbx_description
1 polymer ?
#
loop_
_entity_poly.entity_id
_entity_poly.type
_entity_poly.pdbx_seq_one_letter_code
_entity_poly.pdbx_strand_id
1 'polypeptide(L)'
;MGPSRMSEWIEARINGISTNEKNFQKRRENLKEIQEFLKSTSEWRSSKVMIPKLIIDAVLARLDDTNEKCREQALAIVDIIVTDYAFFDHVSERIAEKLRNRFGEENKIIESEELRLVAMQLCEKILQKNAASESTVQPISIAVSIALHDPFPDVKRASARVLSLLMQATPHFIISENNEFIQQITSNLTRKNHSKTRIVMLDTLADLFSAKYPLNEQILHLIPLHELLCDPSTSVRSSLLKLLGTLLERNVQDLNAVLLTCIVFALADNVPIISQTAFQELILAGQRLSFQDAPAQAVVTHYFEDICINLKQIGGGARQWSVTSCLLMLAKSNLNKSALESCFPQIFSAEGIPCIDSDQHLDPAALMTARLIGIRLRENQMDPTCLNTKNDVSKISVSSAHALELLAVATWSLNEHFCTSSLLQHVKLMIQEKPRLSIKQQEVWCTSLNRTISTMIDGISIDSMVDYILDLSTTILLCIQFQQKHLSFEDTLFFDCLQKLAIATGFESSSAFVERYGVALVNKVFVHVDLPLDQASWYFFLLDELAKIAPIMISTKKNDNILPMLIYHTSKNEIAYEIHMSVMALLLNAVQKSRAQYCAVDIEIILTSAVLTNLHWSPGKKMLALRKTALALLNCILEFPMLSTHCAVLSRSSHKLCNLISAHLNDSDATCRQLTTTCIGKLCTHHPPAEEDAGCICLGLVELLNDANSSVQTLACSSLASTLRVIESLKTNDVTQIAEILMLHIDAADDDASSSTTSFKSAAIDALRALSKHDNSVLTFLEKHQAAPIYKL
;
A
#
# COMPACT_ATOMS: atom_id res chain seq x y z
N MET A 1 -45.36 22.39 -13.82
CA MET A 1 -45.39 23.39 -14.94
C MET A 1 -46.48 22.94 -15.90
N GLY A 2 -47.17 23.79 -16.66
CA GLY A 2 -48.10 23.28 -17.70
C GLY A 2 -47.35 22.45 -18.76
N PRO A 3 -47.92 21.38 -19.36
CA PRO A 3 -47.20 20.46 -20.26
C PRO A 3 -46.50 21.15 -21.45
N SER A 4 -47.14 22.15 -22.08
CA SER A 4 -46.56 22.93 -23.18
C SER A 4 -45.31 23.70 -22.74
N ARG A 5 -45.40 24.41 -21.60
CA ARG A 5 -44.28 25.19 -21.04
C ARG A 5 -43.13 24.30 -20.62
N MET A 6 -43.42 23.08 -20.15
CA MET A 6 -42.41 22.09 -19.82
C MET A 6 -41.66 21.62 -21.07
N SER A 7 -42.36 21.32 -22.18
CA SER A 7 -41.70 20.94 -23.43
C SER A 7 -40.77 22.03 -23.95
N GLU A 8 -41.27 23.28 -24.01
CA GLU A 8 -40.47 24.44 -24.43
C GLU A 8 -39.24 24.66 -23.53
N TRP A 9 -39.42 24.49 -22.21
CA TRP A 9 -38.31 24.60 -21.25
C TRP A 9 -37.24 23.55 -21.51
N ILE A 10 -37.65 22.29 -21.73
CA ILE A 10 -36.74 21.16 -21.99
C ILE A 10 -36.01 21.35 -23.31
N GLU A 11 -36.72 21.72 -24.37
CA GLU A 11 -36.13 22.02 -25.68
C GLU A 11 -35.09 23.14 -25.59
N ALA A 12 -35.36 24.20 -24.83
CA ALA A 12 -34.41 25.27 -24.62
C ALA A 12 -33.11 24.79 -23.94
N ARG A 13 -33.19 23.90 -22.95
CA ARG A 13 -32.00 23.34 -22.28
C ARG A 13 -31.27 22.34 -23.17
N ILE A 14 -31.99 21.51 -23.91
CA ILE A 14 -31.43 20.57 -24.89
C ILE A 14 -30.66 21.33 -25.99
N ASN A 15 -31.22 22.43 -26.49
CA ASN A 15 -30.53 23.31 -27.43
C ASN A 15 -29.31 23.96 -26.76
N GLY A 16 -29.43 24.35 -25.49
CA GLY A 16 -28.35 24.89 -24.67
C GLY A 16 -27.15 23.95 -24.50
N ILE A 17 -27.40 22.66 -24.24
CA ILE A 17 -26.33 21.65 -24.14
C ILE A 17 -25.75 21.28 -25.52
N SER A 18 -26.50 21.49 -26.60
CA SER A 18 -26.05 21.24 -27.98
C SER A 18 -25.23 22.40 -28.58
N THR A 19 -25.10 23.53 -27.87
CA THR A 19 -24.35 24.70 -28.35
C THR A 19 -22.86 24.42 -28.59
N ASN A 20 -22.27 25.24 -29.47
CA ASN A 20 -20.89 25.13 -29.98
C ASN A 20 -19.84 24.91 -28.87
N GLU A 21 -18.73 24.20 -29.19
CA GLU A 21 -17.77 23.66 -28.23
C GLU A 21 -17.22 24.69 -27.22
N LYS A 22 -17.11 25.97 -27.62
CA LYS A 22 -16.50 27.04 -26.84
C LYS A 22 -17.25 27.45 -25.55
N ASN A 23 -18.55 27.15 -25.40
CA ASN A 23 -19.33 27.59 -24.22
C ASN A 23 -19.65 26.44 -23.26
N PHE A 24 -18.62 25.82 -22.69
CA PHE A 24 -18.79 24.70 -21.75
C PHE A 24 -19.53 25.11 -20.47
N GLN A 25 -19.39 26.35 -20.01
CA GLN A 25 -20.04 26.84 -18.80
C GLN A 25 -21.58 26.83 -18.95
N LYS A 26 -22.08 27.36 -20.07
CA LYS A 26 -23.51 27.30 -20.39
C LYS A 26 -24.01 25.87 -20.57
N ARG A 27 -23.23 24.97 -21.19
CA ARG A 27 -23.60 23.55 -21.31
C ARG A 27 -23.73 22.91 -19.92
N ARG A 28 -22.75 23.15 -19.05
CA ARG A 28 -22.76 22.64 -17.67
C ARG A 28 -23.95 23.16 -16.87
N GLU A 29 -24.27 24.45 -16.98
CA GLU A 29 -25.45 25.05 -16.33
C GLU A 29 -26.75 24.41 -16.82
N ASN A 30 -26.94 24.24 -18.13
CA ASN A 30 -28.12 23.57 -18.66
C ASN A 30 -28.21 22.09 -18.22
N LEU A 31 -27.09 21.36 -18.19
CA LEU A 31 -27.07 19.99 -17.65
C LEU A 31 -27.42 19.96 -16.15
N LYS A 32 -26.98 20.96 -15.38
CA LYS A 32 -27.32 21.08 -13.96
C LYS A 32 -28.82 21.34 -13.77
N GLU A 33 -29.39 22.26 -14.53
CA GLU A 33 -30.84 22.52 -14.51
C GLU A 33 -31.66 21.28 -14.91
N ILE A 34 -31.24 20.54 -15.94
CA ILE A 34 -31.87 19.26 -16.32
C ILE A 34 -31.80 18.28 -15.15
N GLN A 35 -30.64 18.15 -14.50
CA GLN A 35 -30.48 17.24 -13.36
C GLN A 35 -31.41 17.62 -12.20
N GLU A 36 -31.48 18.91 -11.85
CA GLU A 36 -32.37 19.43 -10.80
C GLU A 36 -33.84 19.21 -11.14
N PHE A 37 -34.22 19.40 -12.42
CA PHE A 37 -35.56 19.10 -12.91
C PHE A 37 -35.92 17.61 -12.73
N LEU A 38 -35.02 16.70 -13.14
CA LEU A 38 -35.24 15.25 -13.01
C LEU A 38 -35.34 14.80 -11.55
N LYS A 39 -34.60 15.44 -10.63
CA LYS A 39 -34.66 15.14 -9.19
C LYS A 39 -35.94 15.68 -8.54
N SER A 40 -36.35 16.90 -8.88
CA SER A 40 -37.41 17.64 -8.18
C SER A 40 -38.83 17.25 -8.59
N THR A 41 -39.02 16.80 -9.83
CA THR A 41 -40.35 16.68 -10.42
C THR A 41 -40.68 15.20 -10.65
N SER A 42 -41.83 14.70 -10.18
CA SER A 42 -42.32 13.37 -10.56
C SER A 42 -43.10 13.38 -11.88
N GLU A 43 -43.52 14.56 -12.36
CA GLU A 43 -44.35 14.73 -13.58
C GLU A 43 -43.68 14.16 -14.84
N TRP A 44 -42.35 14.24 -14.96
CA TRP A 44 -41.63 13.67 -16.12
C TRP A 44 -41.72 12.14 -16.15
N ARG A 45 -41.90 11.48 -14.98
CA ARG A 45 -42.08 10.03 -14.89
C ARG A 45 -43.40 9.56 -15.48
N SER A 46 -44.43 10.39 -15.36
CA SER A 46 -45.76 10.15 -15.93
C SER A 46 -45.89 10.52 -17.42
N SER A 47 -44.92 11.26 -17.98
CA SER A 47 -44.87 11.57 -19.42
C SER A 47 -44.40 10.33 -20.18
N LYS A 48 -45.36 9.53 -20.69
CA LYS A 48 -45.13 8.14 -21.07
C LYS A 48 -44.00 7.87 -22.08
N VAL A 49 -43.51 8.82 -22.90
CA VAL A 49 -42.46 8.47 -23.91
C VAL A 49 -41.54 9.63 -24.36
N MET A 50 -42.09 10.83 -24.65
CA MET A 50 -41.36 11.78 -25.51
C MET A 50 -40.24 12.55 -24.81
N ILE A 51 -40.49 13.02 -23.58
CA ILE A 51 -39.54 13.87 -22.84
C ILE A 51 -38.26 13.11 -22.47
N PRO A 52 -38.32 11.88 -21.93
CA PRO A 52 -37.12 11.15 -21.55
C PRO A 52 -36.25 10.77 -22.74
N LYS A 53 -36.85 10.49 -23.90
CA LYS A 53 -36.12 10.21 -25.14
C LYS A 53 -35.32 11.41 -25.64
N LEU A 54 -35.90 12.61 -25.64
CA LEU A 54 -35.17 13.82 -26.07
C LEU A 54 -34.01 14.14 -25.13
N ILE A 55 -34.24 14.01 -23.83
CA ILE A 55 -33.22 14.26 -22.81
C ILE A 55 -32.08 13.24 -22.92
N ILE A 56 -32.40 11.93 -23.02
CA ILE A 56 -31.35 10.89 -23.02
C ILE A 56 -30.43 11.02 -24.23
N ASP A 57 -30.97 11.33 -25.42
CA ASP A 57 -30.16 11.45 -26.64
C ASP A 57 -29.15 12.58 -26.50
N ALA A 58 -29.62 13.73 -26.03
CA ALA A 58 -28.80 14.91 -25.86
C ALA A 58 -27.78 14.74 -24.72
N VAL A 59 -28.16 14.09 -23.62
CA VAL A 59 -27.26 13.80 -22.48
C VAL A 59 -26.20 12.76 -22.86
N LEU A 60 -26.57 11.67 -23.54
CA LEU A 60 -25.62 10.66 -24.01
C LEU A 60 -24.61 11.27 -24.98
N ALA A 61 -25.02 12.20 -25.84
CA ALA A 61 -24.11 12.96 -26.69
C ALA A 61 -23.13 13.87 -25.92
N ARG A 62 -23.34 14.13 -24.63
CA ARG A 62 -22.42 14.86 -23.75
C ARG A 62 -21.48 13.97 -22.94
N LEU A 63 -21.62 12.64 -23.01
CA LEU A 63 -20.56 11.74 -22.52
C LEU A 63 -19.27 11.85 -23.34
N ASP A 64 -19.37 12.40 -24.56
CA ASP A 64 -18.24 12.75 -25.43
C ASP A 64 -17.86 14.23 -25.37
N ASP A 65 -18.36 15.01 -24.40
CA ASP A 65 -17.97 16.41 -24.27
C ASP A 65 -16.47 16.50 -23.99
N THR A 66 -15.77 17.49 -24.57
CA THR A 66 -14.34 17.70 -24.34
C THR A 66 -14.07 18.13 -22.89
N ASN A 67 -15.04 18.80 -22.25
CA ASN A 67 -14.93 19.25 -20.87
C ASN A 67 -15.35 18.17 -19.87
N GLU A 68 -14.46 17.84 -18.93
CA GLU A 68 -14.67 16.79 -17.92
C GLU A 68 -15.90 17.04 -17.02
N LYS A 69 -16.11 18.28 -16.57
CA LYS A 69 -17.25 18.63 -15.69
C LYS A 69 -18.59 18.47 -16.38
N CYS A 70 -18.63 18.60 -17.71
CA CYS A 70 -19.83 18.32 -18.50
C CYS A 70 -20.10 16.81 -18.58
N ARG A 71 -19.06 15.99 -18.78
CA ARG A 71 -19.16 14.52 -18.77
C ARG A 71 -19.62 14.00 -17.41
N GLU A 72 -19.06 14.52 -16.32
CA GLU A 72 -19.46 14.22 -14.94
C GLU A 72 -20.95 14.47 -14.73
N GLN A 73 -21.40 15.68 -15.09
CA GLN A 73 -22.79 16.07 -14.94
C GLN A 73 -23.73 15.22 -15.82
N ALA A 74 -23.29 14.85 -17.02
CA ALA A 74 -24.03 13.97 -17.92
C ALA A 74 -24.17 12.56 -17.33
N LEU A 75 -23.09 11.95 -16.82
CA LEU A 75 -23.15 10.66 -16.11
C LEU A 75 -24.10 10.72 -14.91
N ALA A 76 -24.06 11.81 -14.14
CA ALA A 76 -24.95 11.98 -13.00
C ALA A 76 -26.44 12.10 -13.40
N ILE A 77 -26.75 12.58 -14.61
CA ILE A 77 -28.10 12.55 -15.16
C ILE A 77 -28.47 11.13 -15.61
N VAL A 78 -27.57 10.44 -16.30
CA VAL A 78 -27.81 9.04 -16.74
C VAL A 78 -28.06 8.14 -15.54
N ASP A 79 -27.35 8.34 -14.43
CA ASP A 79 -27.56 7.59 -13.19
C ASP A 79 -28.99 7.74 -12.62
N ILE A 80 -29.54 8.96 -12.66
CA ILE A 80 -30.93 9.23 -12.25
C ILE A 80 -31.90 8.48 -13.16
N ILE A 81 -31.65 8.48 -14.47
CA ILE A 81 -32.49 7.81 -15.47
C ILE A 81 -32.44 6.30 -15.29
N VAL A 82 -31.25 5.71 -15.12
CA VAL A 82 -31.08 4.26 -14.86
C VAL A 82 -31.76 3.85 -13.56
N THR A 83 -31.77 4.73 -12.55
CA THR A 83 -32.45 4.46 -11.28
C THR A 83 -33.98 4.43 -11.41
N ASP A 84 -34.57 5.02 -12.45
CA ASP A 84 -36.00 5.00 -12.71
C ASP A 84 -36.44 3.82 -13.61
N TYR A 85 -37.28 2.92 -13.08
CA TYR A 85 -37.70 1.70 -13.78
C TYR A 85 -38.55 1.95 -15.02
N ALA A 86 -39.31 3.05 -15.10
CA ALA A 86 -40.29 3.25 -16.17
C ALA A 86 -39.66 3.44 -17.56
N PHE A 87 -38.40 3.89 -17.61
CA PHE A 87 -37.70 4.19 -18.87
C PHE A 87 -36.54 3.27 -19.17
N PHE A 88 -36.10 2.52 -18.17
CA PHE A 88 -34.87 1.76 -18.20
C PHE A 88 -34.79 0.77 -19.38
N ASP A 89 -35.86 0.04 -19.65
CA ASP A 89 -35.91 -0.95 -20.73
C ASP A 89 -35.70 -0.32 -22.13
N HIS A 90 -36.09 0.94 -22.31
CA HIS A 90 -35.99 1.63 -23.60
C HIS A 90 -34.62 2.29 -23.85
N VAL A 91 -33.82 2.48 -22.80
CA VAL A 91 -32.57 3.26 -22.89
C VAL A 91 -31.32 2.48 -22.50
N SER A 92 -31.46 1.36 -21.77
CA SER A 92 -30.35 0.55 -21.25
C SER A 92 -29.36 0.13 -22.34
N GLU A 93 -29.83 -0.41 -23.46
CA GLU A 93 -29.00 -0.80 -24.60
C GLU A 93 -28.17 0.37 -25.14
N ARG A 94 -28.80 1.55 -25.27
CA ARG A 94 -28.13 2.74 -25.81
C ARG A 94 -27.10 3.32 -24.85
N ILE A 95 -27.38 3.24 -23.54
CA ILE A 95 -26.44 3.63 -22.51
C ILE A 95 -25.26 2.65 -22.51
N ALA A 96 -25.50 1.34 -22.53
CA ALA A 96 -24.48 0.31 -22.56
C ALA A 96 -23.54 0.47 -23.78
N GLU A 97 -24.11 0.68 -24.96
CA GLU A 97 -23.36 0.95 -26.19
C GLU A 97 -22.48 2.19 -26.06
N LYS A 98 -23.01 3.26 -25.45
CA LYS A 98 -22.26 4.50 -25.25
C LYS A 98 -21.11 4.31 -24.26
N LEU A 99 -21.33 3.57 -23.17
CA LEU A 99 -20.30 3.24 -22.20
C LEU A 99 -19.20 2.37 -22.82
N ARG A 100 -19.55 1.35 -23.62
CA ARG A 100 -18.57 0.53 -24.35
C ARG A 100 -17.60 1.39 -25.16
N ASN A 101 -18.12 2.31 -25.97
CA ASN A 101 -17.29 3.15 -26.84
C ASN A 101 -16.33 4.05 -26.04
N ARG A 102 -16.72 4.46 -24.82
CA ARG A 102 -15.90 5.27 -23.91
C ARG A 102 -14.78 4.50 -23.20
N PHE A 103 -14.90 3.18 -23.12
CA PHE A 103 -13.82 2.31 -22.65
C PHE A 103 -12.92 1.83 -23.79
N GLY A 104 -13.47 1.56 -24.99
CA GLY A 104 -12.74 0.85 -26.06
C GLY A 104 -12.18 1.67 -27.22
N GLU A 105 -12.68 2.88 -27.51
CA GLU A 105 -12.14 3.67 -28.63
C GLU A 105 -10.97 4.55 -28.17
N GLU A 106 -9.77 4.37 -28.71
CA GLU A 106 -8.55 5.10 -28.33
C GLU A 106 -8.73 6.64 -28.27
N ASN A 107 -9.52 7.21 -29.19
CA ASN A 107 -9.78 8.65 -29.26
C ASN A 107 -10.88 9.14 -28.30
N LYS A 108 -11.55 8.24 -27.57
CA LYS A 108 -12.65 8.55 -26.65
C LYS A 108 -12.48 7.95 -25.27
N ILE A 109 -11.26 7.52 -24.93
CA ILE A 109 -10.96 6.99 -23.60
C ILE A 109 -11.30 8.06 -22.55
N ILE A 110 -12.05 7.67 -21.53
CA ILE A 110 -12.25 8.50 -20.35
C ILE A 110 -10.92 8.55 -19.60
N GLU A 111 -10.27 9.72 -19.53
CA GLU A 111 -8.97 9.88 -18.85
C GLU A 111 -9.09 9.91 -17.31
N SER A 112 -10.20 10.44 -16.80
CA SER A 112 -10.46 10.59 -15.37
C SER A 112 -10.85 9.27 -14.72
N GLU A 113 -10.13 8.87 -13.67
CA GLU A 113 -10.42 7.68 -12.86
C GLU A 113 -11.85 7.70 -12.32
N GLU A 114 -12.26 8.84 -11.75
CA GLU A 114 -13.57 8.99 -11.11
C GLU A 114 -14.71 8.77 -12.12
N LEU A 115 -14.55 9.30 -13.33
CA LEU A 115 -15.54 9.09 -14.39
C LEU A 115 -15.58 7.64 -14.87
N ARG A 116 -14.44 6.95 -14.98
CA ARG A 116 -14.42 5.51 -15.31
C ARG A 116 -15.06 4.67 -14.22
N LEU A 117 -14.82 5.01 -12.95
CA LEU A 117 -15.46 4.33 -11.82
C LEU A 117 -16.98 4.51 -11.85
N VAL A 118 -17.47 5.74 -12.02
CA VAL A 118 -18.91 6.04 -12.13
C VAL A 118 -19.52 5.32 -13.34
N ALA A 119 -18.84 5.29 -14.48
CA ALA A 119 -19.28 4.56 -15.66
C ALA A 119 -19.43 3.05 -15.39
N MET A 120 -18.49 2.44 -14.67
CA MET A 120 -18.58 1.01 -14.34
C MET A 120 -19.64 0.71 -13.28
N GLN A 121 -19.82 1.59 -12.30
CA GLN A 121 -20.94 1.51 -11.34
C GLN A 121 -22.30 1.63 -12.05
N LEU A 122 -22.38 2.41 -13.12
CA LEU A 122 -23.56 2.50 -13.95
C LEU A 122 -23.83 1.19 -14.70
N CYS A 123 -22.80 0.54 -15.26
CA CYS A 123 -22.92 -0.83 -15.81
C CYS A 123 -23.44 -1.82 -14.76
N GLU A 124 -22.93 -1.74 -13.52
CA GLU A 124 -23.38 -2.56 -12.38
C GLU A 124 -24.89 -2.40 -12.15
N LYS A 125 -25.37 -1.14 -12.07
CA LYS A 125 -26.80 -0.82 -11.90
C LYS A 125 -27.67 -1.27 -13.07
N ILE A 126 -27.16 -1.17 -14.31
CA ILE A 126 -27.87 -1.64 -15.50
C ILE A 126 -28.09 -3.16 -15.40
N LEU A 127 -27.04 -3.93 -15.12
CA LEU A 127 -27.16 -5.39 -15.02
C LEU A 127 -28.05 -5.86 -13.86
N GLN A 128 -28.01 -5.17 -12.72
CA GLN A 128 -28.90 -5.47 -11.58
C GLN A 128 -30.39 -5.30 -11.93
N LYS A 129 -30.72 -4.49 -12.94
CA LYS A 129 -32.10 -4.22 -13.34
C LYS A 129 -32.55 -4.99 -14.59
N ASN A 130 -31.69 -5.17 -15.60
CA ASN A 130 -31.99 -5.87 -16.85
C ASN A 130 -30.77 -6.67 -17.30
N ALA A 131 -30.57 -7.79 -16.63
CA ALA A 131 -29.56 -8.78 -16.95
C ALA A 131 -29.90 -9.64 -18.19
N ALA A 132 -31.13 -9.55 -18.73
CA ALA A 132 -31.63 -10.55 -19.69
C ALA A 132 -31.38 -10.18 -21.16
N SER A 133 -31.20 -8.91 -21.51
CA SER A 133 -31.05 -8.51 -22.91
C SER A 133 -29.61 -8.66 -23.41
N GLU A 134 -29.38 -9.55 -24.37
CA GLU A 134 -28.09 -9.75 -25.04
C GLU A 134 -27.52 -8.43 -25.61
N SER A 135 -28.40 -7.58 -26.16
CA SER A 135 -28.03 -6.25 -26.70
C SER A 135 -27.45 -5.30 -25.65
N THR A 136 -27.73 -5.53 -24.37
CA THR A 136 -27.19 -4.75 -23.24
C THR A 136 -25.97 -5.45 -22.63
N VAL A 137 -25.99 -6.77 -22.56
CA VAL A 137 -24.93 -7.61 -21.98
C VAL A 137 -23.63 -7.52 -22.79
N GLN A 138 -23.71 -7.65 -24.11
CA GLN A 138 -22.51 -7.68 -24.97
C GLN A 138 -21.71 -6.36 -24.93
N PRO A 139 -22.30 -5.16 -25.02
CA PRO A 139 -21.52 -3.93 -24.86
C PRO A 139 -20.88 -3.79 -23.48
N ILE A 140 -21.56 -4.24 -22.42
CA ILE A 140 -21.03 -4.20 -21.06
C ILE A 140 -19.88 -5.20 -20.88
N SER A 141 -19.95 -6.41 -21.44
CA SER A 141 -18.87 -7.40 -21.35
C SER A 141 -17.56 -6.86 -21.96
N ILE A 142 -17.65 -6.19 -23.11
CA ILE A 142 -16.51 -5.55 -23.76
C ILE A 142 -15.96 -4.40 -22.90
N ALA A 143 -16.83 -3.56 -22.33
CA ALA A 143 -16.38 -2.49 -21.43
C ALA A 143 -15.63 -3.05 -20.20
N VAL A 144 -16.13 -4.15 -19.63
CA VAL A 144 -15.53 -4.84 -18.48
C VAL A 144 -14.16 -5.42 -18.82
N SER A 145 -14.00 -6.07 -19.99
CA SER A 145 -12.73 -6.70 -20.36
C SER A 145 -11.60 -5.67 -20.46
N ILE A 146 -11.91 -4.47 -20.98
CA ILE A 146 -10.96 -3.36 -21.02
C ILE A 146 -10.69 -2.83 -19.61
N ALA A 147 -11.74 -2.59 -18.83
CA ALA A 147 -11.64 -1.98 -17.51
C ALA A 147 -11.06 -2.90 -16.42
N LEU A 148 -10.90 -4.20 -16.68
CA LEU A 148 -10.14 -5.11 -15.80
C LEU A 148 -8.63 -4.85 -15.83
N HIS A 149 -8.13 -4.22 -16.90
CA HIS A 149 -6.75 -3.77 -17.03
C HIS A 149 -6.53 -2.32 -16.58
N ASP A 150 -7.57 -1.65 -16.09
CA ASP A 150 -7.51 -0.24 -15.71
C ASP A 150 -6.39 -0.01 -14.68
N PRO A 151 -5.53 1.02 -14.81
CA PRO A 151 -4.45 1.24 -13.85
C PRO A 151 -4.95 1.48 -12.41
N PHE A 152 -6.22 1.85 -12.24
CA PHE A 152 -6.79 2.23 -10.96
C PHE A 152 -7.53 1.07 -10.25
N PRO A 153 -7.18 0.78 -8.99
CA PRO A 153 -7.73 -0.38 -8.25
C PRO A 153 -9.24 -0.36 -8.07
N ASP A 154 -9.86 0.82 -8.00
CA ASP A 154 -11.27 0.98 -7.69
C ASP A 154 -12.14 0.66 -8.92
N VAL A 155 -11.67 1.06 -10.10
CA VAL A 155 -12.25 0.68 -11.39
C VAL A 155 -12.17 -0.83 -11.56
N LYS A 156 -10.98 -1.44 -11.37
CA LYS A 156 -10.82 -2.92 -11.45
C LYS A 156 -11.81 -3.66 -10.54
N ARG A 157 -11.99 -3.19 -9.31
CA ARG A 157 -12.92 -3.78 -8.34
C ARG A 157 -14.38 -3.64 -8.78
N ALA A 158 -14.75 -2.51 -9.39
CA ALA A 158 -16.08 -2.34 -9.98
C ALA A 158 -16.27 -3.27 -11.18
N SER A 159 -15.29 -3.35 -12.09
CA SER A 159 -15.32 -4.22 -13.27
C SER A 159 -15.52 -5.70 -12.89
N ALA A 160 -14.82 -6.15 -11.85
CA ALA A 160 -14.94 -7.51 -11.32
C ALA A 160 -16.35 -7.80 -10.77
N ARG A 161 -16.98 -6.85 -10.05
CA ARG A 161 -18.38 -7.01 -9.61
C ARG A 161 -19.36 -7.05 -10.78
N VAL A 162 -19.16 -6.21 -11.79
CA VAL A 162 -19.97 -6.24 -13.02
C VAL A 162 -19.81 -7.58 -13.72
N LEU A 163 -18.60 -8.15 -13.76
CA LEU A 163 -18.35 -9.47 -14.32
C LEU A 163 -19.10 -10.58 -13.55
N SER A 164 -19.09 -10.57 -12.21
CA SER A 164 -19.89 -11.50 -11.42
C SER A 164 -21.39 -11.43 -11.76
N LEU A 165 -21.92 -10.21 -11.96
CA LEU A 165 -23.32 -10.04 -12.38
C LEU A 165 -23.58 -10.58 -13.79
N LEU A 166 -22.65 -10.34 -14.74
CA LEU A 166 -22.73 -10.94 -16.08
C LEU A 166 -22.76 -12.47 -16.02
N MET A 167 -22.01 -13.10 -15.09
CA MET A 167 -21.98 -14.56 -14.97
C MET A 167 -23.31 -15.10 -14.48
N GLN A 168 -23.95 -14.38 -13.56
CA GLN A 168 -25.25 -14.76 -13.02
C GLN A 168 -26.36 -14.56 -14.06
N ALA A 169 -26.25 -13.51 -14.87
CA ALA A 169 -27.19 -13.12 -15.89
C ALA A 169 -27.16 -14.04 -17.13
N THR A 170 -25.98 -14.22 -17.71
CA THR A 170 -25.77 -14.87 -19.01
C THR A 170 -24.52 -15.75 -19.00
N PRO A 171 -24.49 -16.83 -18.19
CA PRO A 171 -23.30 -17.67 -18.03
C PRO A 171 -22.84 -18.28 -19.36
N HIS A 172 -23.77 -18.70 -20.22
CA HIS A 172 -23.44 -19.30 -21.52
C HIS A 172 -22.66 -18.36 -22.43
N PHE A 173 -23.06 -17.08 -22.50
CA PHE A 173 -22.41 -16.07 -23.34
C PHE A 173 -20.95 -15.86 -22.93
N ILE A 174 -20.69 -15.78 -21.62
CA ILE A 174 -19.33 -15.55 -21.13
C ILE A 174 -18.47 -16.81 -21.33
N ILE A 175 -19.03 -17.98 -21.04
CA ILE A 175 -18.33 -19.26 -21.23
C ILE A 175 -17.93 -19.46 -22.70
N SER A 176 -18.79 -19.07 -23.65
CA SER A 176 -18.48 -19.20 -25.08
C SER A 176 -17.42 -18.21 -25.56
N GLU A 177 -17.31 -17.04 -24.94
CA GLU A 177 -16.51 -15.96 -25.51
C GLU A 177 -15.08 -15.86 -24.99
N ASN A 178 -14.69 -16.21 -23.75
CA ASN A 178 -13.38 -15.72 -23.28
C ASN A 178 -12.63 -16.46 -22.16
N ASN A 179 -11.58 -17.19 -22.54
CA ASN A 179 -10.40 -17.43 -21.68
C ASN A 179 -9.70 -16.11 -21.27
N GLU A 180 -9.95 -15.03 -22.01
CA GLU A 180 -9.37 -13.72 -21.74
C GLU A 180 -9.76 -13.21 -20.35
N PHE A 181 -11.03 -13.31 -19.93
CA PHE A 181 -11.45 -12.85 -18.60
C PHE A 181 -10.68 -13.55 -17.47
N ILE A 182 -10.43 -14.87 -17.60
CA ILE A 182 -9.60 -15.58 -16.63
C ILE A 182 -8.20 -14.98 -16.56
N GLN A 183 -7.54 -14.78 -17.71
CA GLN A 183 -6.20 -14.20 -17.77
C GLN A 183 -6.17 -12.78 -17.17
N GLN A 184 -7.20 -11.99 -17.46
CA GLN A 184 -7.36 -10.63 -16.93
C GLN A 184 -7.54 -10.65 -15.42
N ILE A 185 -8.41 -11.50 -14.88
CA ILE A 185 -8.62 -11.63 -13.44
C ILE A 185 -7.34 -12.12 -12.75
N THR A 186 -6.68 -13.15 -13.30
CA THR A 186 -5.48 -13.73 -12.67
C THR A 186 -4.28 -12.78 -12.72
N SER A 187 -4.14 -11.96 -13.76
CA SER A 187 -3.13 -10.89 -13.81
C SER A 187 -3.25 -9.91 -12.63
N ASN A 188 -4.49 -9.74 -12.12
CA ASN A 188 -4.80 -8.88 -11.00
C ASN A 188 -4.57 -9.54 -9.62
N LEU A 189 -4.21 -10.82 -9.56
CA LEU A 189 -3.91 -11.56 -8.32
C LEU A 189 -2.46 -11.39 -7.83
N THR A 190 -1.58 -10.81 -8.66
CA THR A 190 -0.17 -10.59 -8.32
C THR A 190 0.00 -9.70 -7.09
N ARG A 191 1.07 -9.91 -6.32
CA ARG A 191 1.38 -9.14 -5.10
C ARG A 191 1.51 -7.63 -5.27
N LYS A 192 1.71 -7.16 -6.49
CA LYS A 192 1.77 -5.73 -6.83
C LYS A 192 0.40 -5.04 -6.68
N ASN A 193 -0.71 -5.77 -6.80
CA ASN A 193 -2.05 -5.20 -6.67
C ASN A 193 -2.49 -5.10 -5.20
N HIS A 194 -3.37 -4.15 -4.92
CA HIS A 194 -3.93 -3.98 -3.58
C HIS A 194 -4.68 -5.24 -3.11
N SER A 195 -4.53 -5.59 -1.83
CA SER A 195 -5.19 -6.74 -1.22
C SER A 195 -6.71 -6.76 -1.43
N LYS A 196 -7.37 -5.59 -1.35
CA LYS A 196 -8.81 -5.46 -1.64
C LYS A 196 -9.16 -5.81 -3.09
N THR A 197 -8.33 -5.46 -4.05
CA THR A 197 -8.55 -5.83 -5.46
C THR A 197 -8.41 -7.34 -5.62
N ARG A 198 -7.38 -7.93 -5.04
CA ARG A 198 -7.15 -9.38 -5.09
C ARG A 198 -8.29 -10.19 -4.46
N ILE A 199 -8.84 -9.75 -3.33
CA ILE A 199 -10.01 -10.38 -2.71
C ILE A 199 -11.19 -10.39 -3.68
N VAL A 200 -11.54 -9.23 -4.26
CA VAL A 200 -12.66 -9.15 -5.22
C VAL A 200 -12.40 -10.03 -6.45
N MET A 201 -11.17 -10.09 -6.95
CA MET A 201 -10.78 -10.97 -8.07
C MET A 201 -10.93 -12.46 -7.73
N LEU A 202 -10.52 -12.87 -6.53
CA LEU A 202 -10.70 -14.25 -6.05
C LEU A 202 -12.18 -14.60 -5.88
N ASP A 203 -12.97 -13.70 -5.30
CA ASP A 203 -14.41 -13.88 -5.16
C ASP A 203 -15.08 -13.97 -6.55
N THR A 204 -14.64 -13.17 -7.52
CA THR A 204 -15.12 -13.21 -8.92
C THR A 204 -14.77 -14.53 -9.62
N LEU A 205 -13.57 -15.08 -9.38
CA LEU A 205 -13.22 -16.42 -9.86
C LEU A 205 -14.13 -17.48 -9.26
N ALA A 206 -14.44 -17.38 -7.96
CA ALA A 206 -15.32 -18.33 -7.30
C ALA A 206 -16.73 -18.29 -7.90
N ASP A 207 -17.27 -17.09 -8.17
CA ASP A 207 -18.55 -16.92 -8.86
C ASP A 207 -18.52 -17.56 -10.27
N LEU A 208 -17.45 -17.33 -11.02
CA LEU A 208 -17.28 -17.87 -12.37
C LEU A 208 -17.23 -19.40 -12.38
N PHE A 209 -16.48 -20.02 -11.48
CA PHE A 209 -16.44 -21.49 -11.38
C PHE A 209 -17.75 -22.08 -10.85
N SER A 210 -18.44 -21.37 -9.96
CA SER A 210 -19.78 -21.73 -9.48
C SER A 210 -20.81 -21.71 -10.61
N ALA A 211 -20.68 -20.76 -11.55
CA ALA A 211 -21.48 -20.66 -12.78
C ALA A 211 -21.15 -21.75 -13.83
N LYS A 212 -20.39 -22.78 -13.44
CA LYS A 212 -19.99 -23.93 -14.25
C LYS A 212 -19.03 -23.59 -15.40
N TYR A 213 -18.28 -22.49 -15.32
CA TYR A 213 -17.21 -22.21 -16.28
C TYR A 213 -16.23 -23.40 -16.38
N PRO A 214 -15.80 -23.81 -17.59
CA PRO A 214 -14.90 -24.94 -17.77
C PRO A 214 -13.62 -24.77 -16.96
N LEU A 215 -13.33 -25.71 -16.07
CA LEU A 215 -12.08 -25.75 -15.32
C LEU A 215 -11.19 -26.81 -15.96
N ASN A 216 -9.98 -26.41 -16.34
CA ASN A 216 -8.94 -27.33 -16.79
C ASN A 216 -7.60 -26.97 -16.12
N GLU A 217 -6.61 -27.82 -16.30
CA GLU A 217 -5.28 -27.65 -15.70
C GLU A 217 -4.64 -26.31 -16.09
N GLN A 218 -4.79 -25.89 -17.36
CA GLN A 218 -4.23 -24.63 -17.86
C GLN A 218 -4.78 -23.41 -17.12
N ILE A 219 -6.09 -23.39 -16.85
CA ILE A 219 -6.74 -22.32 -16.10
C ILE A 219 -6.25 -22.31 -14.65
N LEU A 220 -6.08 -23.48 -14.03
CA LEU A 220 -5.59 -23.56 -12.65
C LEU A 220 -4.15 -23.03 -12.56
N HIS A 221 -3.30 -23.33 -13.54
CA HIS A 221 -1.92 -22.81 -13.62
C HIS A 221 -1.83 -21.28 -13.76
N LEU A 222 -2.89 -20.62 -14.24
CA LEU A 222 -2.94 -19.15 -14.28
C LEU A 222 -3.12 -18.53 -12.88
N ILE A 223 -3.63 -19.28 -11.90
CA ILE A 223 -3.82 -18.80 -10.54
C ILE A 223 -2.51 -18.97 -9.76
N PRO A 224 -1.90 -17.90 -9.21
CA PRO A 224 -0.62 -18.00 -8.49
C PRO A 224 -0.82 -18.54 -7.06
N LEU A 225 -1.29 -19.80 -6.95
CA LEU A 225 -1.72 -20.44 -5.70
C LEU A 225 -0.68 -20.32 -4.58
N HIS A 226 0.59 -20.61 -4.88
CA HIS A 226 1.66 -20.50 -3.88
C HIS A 226 1.84 -19.08 -3.35
N GLU A 227 1.82 -18.06 -4.22
CA GLU A 227 1.96 -16.67 -3.79
C GLU A 227 0.78 -16.22 -2.91
N LEU A 228 -0.43 -16.69 -3.23
CA LEU A 228 -1.68 -16.34 -2.55
C LEU A 228 -1.85 -17.10 -1.23
N LEU A 229 -1.39 -18.35 -1.11
CA LEU A 229 -1.36 -19.09 0.16
C LEU A 229 -0.41 -18.42 1.16
N CYS A 230 0.66 -17.83 0.66
CA CYS A 230 1.63 -17.08 1.45
C CYS A 230 1.36 -15.56 1.42
N ASP A 231 0.12 -15.13 1.15
CA ASP A 231 -0.20 -13.71 1.08
C ASP A 231 -0.10 -13.03 2.46
N PRO A 232 0.50 -11.83 2.56
CA PRO A 232 0.56 -11.12 3.85
C PRO A 232 -0.82 -10.71 4.36
N SER A 233 -1.81 -10.55 3.47
CA SER A 233 -3.18 -10.24 3.86
C SER A 233 -3.92 -11.50 4.27
N THR A 234 -4.27 -11.60 5.55
CA THR A 234 -5.15 -12.65 6.08
C THR A 234 -6.47 -12.73 5.30
N SER A 235 -7.04 -11.60 4.90
CA SER A 235 -8.28 -11.57 4.13
C SER A 235 -8.13 -12.14 2.71
N VAL A 236 -6.96 -11.99 2.07
CA VAL A 236 -6.69 -12.60 0.75
C VAL A 236 -6.61 -14.12 0.90
N ARG A 237 -5.86 -14.62 1.89
CA ARG A 237 -5.76 -16.06 2.17
C ARG A 237 -7.12 -16.69 2.49
N SER A 238 -7.96 -15.99 3.25
CA SER A 238 -9.32 -16.45 3.56
C SER A 238 -10.20 -16.52 2.30
N SER A 239 -10.16 -15.52 1.42
CA SER A 239 -10.88 -15.54 0.14
C SER A 239 -10.36 -16.63 -0.80
N LEU A 240 -9.04 -16.86 -0.85
CA LEU A 240 -8.44 -17.97 -1.59
C LEU A 240 -8.98 -19.33 -1.12
N LEU A 241 -9.10 -19.54 0.20
CA LEU A 241 -9.61 -20.81 0.72
C LEU A 241 -11.05 -21.08 0.29
N LYS A 242 -11.89 -20.05 0.24
CA LYS A 242 -13.25 -20.16 -0.30
C LYS A 242 -13.23 -20.56 -1.78
N LEU A 243 -12.37 -19.91 -2.58
CA LEU A 243 -12.17 -20.28 -3.98
C LEU A 243 -11.71 -21.74 -4.13
N LEU A 244 -10.74 -22.20 -3.32
CA LEU A 244 -10.29 -23.59 -3.32
C LEU A 244 -11.41 -24.56 -2.95
N GLY A 245 -12.24 -24.20 -1.97
CA GLY A 245 -13.47 -24.91 -1.61
C GLY A 245 -14.37 -25.07 -2.84
N THR A 246 -14.74 -23.97 -3.50
CA THR A 246 -15.56 -23.96 -4.73
C THR A 246 -14.95 -24.83 -5.85
N LEU A 247 -13.63 -24.78 -6.04
CA LEU A 247 -12.95 -25.59 -7.05
C LEU A 247 -13.02 -27.09 -6.75
N LEU A 248 -12.89 -27.49 -5.47
CA LEU A 248 -13.04 -28.89 -5.06
C LEU A 248 -14.47 -29.42 -5.29
N GLU A 249 -15.49 -28.57 -5.16
CA GLU A 249 -16.89 -28.96 -5.44
C GLU A 249 -17.10 -29.39 -6.89
N ARG A 250 -16.26 -28.91 -7.82
CA ARG A 250 -16.35 -29.27 -9.24
C ARG A 250 -15.86 -30.69 -9.53
N ASN A 251 -15.23 -31.34 -8.55
CA ASN A 251 -14.72 -32.72 -8.59
C ASN A 251 -13.94 -33.04 -9.88
N VAL A 252 -12.99 -32.18 -10.23
CA VAL A 252 -12.07 -32.46 -11.35
C VAL A 252 -10.98 -33.37 -10.79
N GLN A 253 -11.14 -34.68 -10.98
CA GLN A 253 -10.30 -35.73 -10.35
C GLN A 253 -8.79 -35.43 -10.41
N ASP A 254 -8.31 -34.94 -11.55
CA ASP A 254 -6.89 -34.64 -11.78
C ASP A 254 -6.37 -33.42 -10.98
N LEU A 255 -7.26 -32.50 -10.59
CA LEU A 255 -6.90 -31.26 -9.88
C LEU A 255 -7.10 -31.36 -8.37
N ASN A 256 -7.90 -32.34 -7.90
CA ASN A 256 -8.25 -32.49 -6.49
C ASN A 256 -7.00 -32.64 -5.60
N ALA A 257 -5.96 -33.35 -6.03
CA ALA A 257 -4.74 -33.52 -5.26
C ALA A 257 -4.00 -32.19 -5.00
N VAL A 258 -3.89 -31.33 -6.01
CA VAL A 258 -3.26 -30.00 -5.90
C VAL A 258 -4.07 -29.11 -4.96
N LEU A 259 -5.40 -29.05 -5.18
CA LEU A 259 -6.30 -28.24 -4.37
C LEU A 259 -6.33 -28.67 -2.90
N LEU A 260 -6.39 -29.99 -2.64
CA LEU A 260 -6.30 -30.54 -1.28
C LEU A 260 -4.96 -30.21 -0.63
N THR A 261 -3.85 -30.32 -1.37
CA THR A 261 -2.52 -29.93 -0.87
C THR A 261 -2.49 -28.46 -0.43
N CYS A 262 -3.12 -27.55 -1.19
CA CYS A 262 -3.23 -26.14 -0.83
C CYS A 262 -4.04 -25.92 0.47
N ILE A 263 -5.19 -26.58 0.63
CA ILE A 263 -6.01 -26.47 1.85
C ILE A 263 -5.26 -27.02 3.06
N VAL A 264 -4.58 -28.14 2.89
CA VAL A 264 -3.77 -28.78 3.92
C VAL A 264 -2.62 -27.87 4.35
N PHE A 265 -1.93 -27.24 3.41
CA PHE A 265 -0.92 -26.25 3.71
C PHE A 265 -1.49 -25.12 4.59
N ALA A 266 -2.69 -24.64 4.28
CA ALA A 266 -3.37 -23.61 5.06
C ALA A 266 -3.90 -24.08 6.44
N LEU A 267 -3.98 -25.38 6.73
CA LEU A 267 -4.24 -25.87 8.09
C LEU A 267 -3.07 -25.56 9.03
N ALA A 268 -1.84 -25.49 8.49
CA ALA A 268 -0.63 -25.13 9.22
C ALA A 268 -0.41 -23.61 9.31
N ASP A 269 -1.38 -22.80 8.86
CA ASP A 269 -1.27 -21.35 8.90
C ASP A 269 -1.09 -20.82 10.32
N ASN A 270 -0.19 -19.85 10.49
CA ASN A 270 0.10 -19.25 11.78
C ASN A 270 -1.04 -18.35 12.31
N VAL A 271 -1.98 -17.95 11.46
CA VAL A 271 -3.17 -17.18 11.83
C VAL A 271 -4.36 -18.13 12.06
N PRO A 272 -4.90 -18.23 13.30
CA PRO A 272 -5.93 -19.20 13.66
C PRO A 272 -7.20 -19.15 12.79
N ILE A 273 -7.61 -17.96 12.34
CA ILE A 273 -8.83 -17.86 11.50
C ILE A 273 -8.64 -18.52 10.13
N ILE A 274 -7.41 -18.57 9.61
CA ILE A 274 -7.11 -19.19 8.32
C ILE A 274 -7.11 -20.70 8.45
N SER A 275 -6.46 -21.26 9.46
CA SER A 275 -6.50 -22.70 9.71
C SER A 275 -7.92 -23.19 10.02
N GLN A 276 -8.73 -22.40 10.74
CA GLN A 276 -10.16 -22.70 10.94
C GLN A 276 -10.96 -22.66 9.63
N THR A 277 -10.72 -21.66 8.77
CA THR A 277 -11.38 -21.56 7.46
C THR A 277 -10.99 -22.76 6.58
N ALA A 278 -9.70 -23.11 6.54
CA ALA A 278 -9.21 -24.26 5.77
C ALA A 278 -9.84 -25.57 6.25
N PHE A 279 -9.97 -25.75 7.57
CA PHE A 279 -10.64 -26.90 8.15
C PHE A 279 -12.14 -26.96 7.79
N GLN A 280 -12.82 -25.81 7.80
CA GLN A 280 -14.22 -25.72 7.39
C GLN A 280 -14.40 -26.08 5.92
N GLU A 281 -13.58 -25.52 5.02
CA GLU A 281 -13.65 -25.82 3.59
C GLU A 281 -13.31 -27.28 3.30
N LEU A 282 -12.38 -27.89 4.05
CA LEU A 282 -12.09 -29.32 3.94
C LEU A 282 -13.29 -30.20 4.33
N ILE A 283 -13.99 -29.85 5.42
CA ILE A 283 -15.22 -30.56 5.83
C ILE A 283 -16.30 -30.41 4.76
N LEU A 284 -16.51 -29.19 4.25
CA LEU A 284 -17.52 -28.93 3.23
C LEU A 284 -17.18 -29.68 1.93
N ALA A 285 -15.92 -29.69 1.51
CA ALA A 285 -15.47 -30.48 0.38
C ALA A 285 -15.75 -31.98 0.59
N GLY A 286 -15.44 -32.53 1.76
CA GLY A 286 -15.75 -33.93 2.10
C GLY A 286 -17.24 -34.25 2.09
N GLN A 287 -18.10 -33.34 2.57
CA GLN A 287 -19.56 -33.51 2.53
C GLN A 287 -20.10 -33.49 1.09
N ARG A 288 -19.54 -32.64 0.23
CA ARG A 288 -20.00 -32.43 -1.14
C ARG A 288 -19.48 -33.49 -2.11
N LEU A 289 -18.27 -34.01 -1.90
CA LEU A 289 -17.67 -35.12 -2.63
C LEU A 289 -18.28 -36.48 -2.24
N SER A 290 -19.61 -36.53 -2.05
CA SER A 290 -20.40 -37.70 -1.60
C SER A 290 -19.58 -38.99 -1.68
N PHE A 291 -19.09 -39.48 -0.53
CA PHE A 291 -18.17 -40.62 -0.37
C PHE A 291 -18.78 -41.97 -0.86
N GLN A 292 -19.26 -42.01 -2.10
CA GLN A 292 -19.63 -43.20 -2.84
C GLN A 292 -18.50 -43.62 -3.78
N ASP A 293 -17.60 -42.71 -4.14
CA ASP A 293 -16.35 -43.01 -4.84
C ASP A 293 -15.27 -43.42 -3.83
N ALA A 294 -15.15 -44.74 -3.61
CA ALA A 294 -14.08 -45.36 -2.80
C ALA A 294 -12.65 -44.84 -3.08
N PRO A 295 -12.25 -44.45 -4.31
CA PRO A 295 -10.93 -43.88 -4.57
C PRO A 295 -10.71 -42.51 -3.93
N ALA A 296 -11.72 -41.63 -3.94
CA ALA A 296 -11.63 -40.31 -3.34
C ALA A 296 -11.55 -40.41 -1.80
N GLN A 297 -12.27 -41.37 -1.22
CA GLN A 297 -12.17 -41.70 0.21
C GLN A 297 -10.77 -42.20 0.57
N ALA A 298 -10.22 -43.14 -0.20
CA ALA A 298 -8.87 -43.65 0.01
C ALA A 298 -7.82 -42.54 -0.14
N VAL A 299 -7.96 -41.63 -1.10
CA VAL A 299 -7.05 -40.49 -1.29
C VAL A 299 -7.15 -39.52 -0.11
N VAL A 300 -8.35 -39.09 0.29
CA VAL A 300 -8.50 -38.17 1.43
C VAL A 300 -7.99 -38.82 2.72
N THR A 301 -8.33 -40.08 2.99
CA THR A 301 -7.83 -40.82 4.16
C THR A 301 -6.32 -41.01 4.11
N HIS A 302 -5.75 -41.41 2.99
CA HIS A 302 -4.31 -41.60 2.81
C HIS A 302 -3.54 -40.28 2.95
N TYR A 303 -4.02 -39.20 2.34
CA TYR A 303 -3.45 -37.88 2.54
C TYR A 303 -3.61 -37.42 3.99
N PHE A 304 -4.75 -37.64 4.65
CA PHE A 304 -4.95 -37.25 6.05
C PHE A 304 -4.02 -38.04 6.99
N GLU A 305 -3.80 -39.32 6.71
CA GLU A 305 -2.83 -40.18 7.40
C GLU A 305 -1.40 -39.70 7.17
N ASP A 306 -1.01 -39.44 5.91
CA ASP A 306 0.31 -38.90 5.55
C ASP A 306 0.53 -37.50 6.12
N ILE A 307 -0.49 -36.66 6.20
CA ILE A 307 -0.42 -35.33 6.83
C ILE A 307 -0.26 -35.48 8.34
N CYS A 308 -0.98 -36.40 8.98
CA CYS A 308 -0.80 -36.69 10.39
C CYS A 308 0.59 -37.29 10.69
N ILE A 309 1.15 -38.08 9.77
CA ILE A 309 2.50 -38.64 9.85
C ILE A 309 3.57 -37.57 9.61
N ASN A 310 3.39 -36.69 8.62
CA ASN A 310 4.31 -35.61 8.31
C ASN A 310 4.28 -34.52 9.39
N LEU A 311 3.10 -34.17 9.93
CA LEU A 311 2.99 -33.28 11.09
C LEU A 311 3.61 -33.89 12.37
N LYS A 312 3.67 -35.22 12.48
CA LYS A 312 4.45 -35.92 13.53
C LYS A 312 5.96 -35.87 13.28
N GLN A 313 6.40 -35.89 12.02
CA GLN A 313 7.83 -35.85 11.64
C GLN A 313 8.41 -34.43 11.65
N ILE A 314 7.60 -33.38 11.45
CA ILE A 314 7.98 -31.96 11.61
C ILE A 314 8.03 -31.59 13.11
N GLY A 315 8.50 -32.51 13.95
CA GLY A 315 8.70 -32.35 15.38
C GLY A 315 9.74 -31.27 15.68
N GLY A 316 9.30 -30.02 15.68
CA GLY A 316 10.12 -28.86 15.99
C GLY A 316 9.39 -27.56 15.68
N GLY A 317 8.38 -27.17 16.48
CA GLY A 317 8.02 -25.75 16.60
C GLY A 317 6.55 -25.33 16.56
N ALA A 318 5.56 -26.17 16.21
CA ALA A 318 4.16 -25.74 16.20
C ALA A 318 3.51 -25.87 17.59
N ARG A 319 2.91 -24.77 18.10
CA ARG A 319 2.09 -24.74 19.32
C ARG A 319 1.09 -25.89 19.32
N GLN A 320 0.91 -26.54 20.48
CA GLN A 320 -0.04 -27.63 20.76
C GLN A 320 -1.43 -27.43 20.11
N TRP A 321 -1.55 -27.79 18.85
CA TRP A 321 -2.68 -28.54 18.32
C TRP A 321 -2.08 -29.88 17.98
N SER A 322 -1.95 -30.73 19.00
CA SER A 322 -1.60 -32.12 18.75
C SER A 322 -2.63 -32.69 17.78
N VAL A 323 -2.25 -33.68 16.96
CA VAL A 323 -3.17 -34.52 16.19
C VAL A 323 -4.40 -34.93 17.04
N THR A 324 -4.23 -35.08 18.35
CA THR A 324 -5.27 -35.25 19.36
C THR A 324 -6.36 -34.17 19.36
N SER A 325 -6.05 -32.88 19.14
CA SER A 325 -7.01 -31.77 19.10
C SER A 325 -7.87 -31.79 17.84
N CYS A 326 -7.28 -32.13 16.69
CA CYS A 326 -8.02 -32.33 15.43
C CYS A 326 -8.92 -33.57 15.51
N LEU A 327 -8.43 -34.66 16.11
CA LEU A 327 -9.22 -35.87 16.39
C LEU A 327 -10.33 -35.63 17.43
N LEU A 328 -10.09 -34.83 18.48
CA LEU A 328 -11.10 -34.41 19.47
C LEU A 328 -12.18 -33.50 18.88
N MET A 329 -11.84 -32.69 17.87
CA MET A 329 -12.81 -31.88 17.14
C MET A 329 -13.62 -32.70 16.13
N LEU A 330 -13.00 -33.67 15.45
CA LEU A 330 -13.70 -34.67 14.62
C LEU A 330 -14.61 -35.59 15.46
N ALA A 331 -14.26 -35.87 16.71
CA ALA A 331 -15.11 -36.58 17.65
C ALA A 331 -16.25 -35.71 18.23
N LYS A 332 -16.18 -34.37 18.08
CA LYS A 332 -17.22 -33.41 18.51
C LYS A 332 -18.14 -32.96 17.38
N SER A 333 -17.76 -33.11 16.12
CA SER A 333 -18.69 -32.97 15.00
C SER A 333 -19.66 -34.16 15.03
N ASN A 334 -20.94 -33.95 14.67
CA ASN A 334 -21.99 -34.99 14.68
C ASN A 334 -21.76 -36.09 13.61
N LEU A 335 -20.51 -36.46 13.31
CA LEU A 335 -20.17 -37.60 12.50
C LEU A 335 -20.55 -38.87 13.26
N ASN A 336 -21.45 -39.65 12.67
CA ASN A 336 -21.82 -40.97 13.17
C ASN A 336 -20.55 -41.82 13.35
N LYS A 337 -20.44 -42.51 14.48
CA LYS A 337 -19.42 -43.52 14.82
C LYS A 337 -19.05 -44.42 13.63
N SER A 338 -20.02 -44.86 12.82
CA SER A 338 -19.77 -45.71 11.66
C SER A 338 -18.91 -45.05 10.57
N ALA A 339 -19.00 -43.73 10.40
CA ALA A 339 -18.19 -42.98 9.43
C ALA A 339 -16.76 -42.77 9.93
N LEU A 340 -16.56 -42.62 11.25
CA LEU A 340 -15.24 -42.54 11.85
C LEU A 340 -14.55 -43.92 11.86
N GLU A 341 -15.29 -44.99 12.13
CA GLU A 341 -14.80 -46.37 12.09
C GLU A 341 -14.44 -46.81 10.66
N SER A 342 -15.17 -46.35 9.62
CA SER A 342 -14.80 -46.64 8.23
C SER A 342 -13.57 -45.86 7.76
N CYS A 343 -13.37 -44.64 8.29
CA CYS A 343 -12.25 -43.78 7.89
C CYS A 343 -10.94 -44.11 8.62
N PHE A 344 -10.99 -44.72 9.82
CA PHE A 344 -9.79 -45.00 10.62
C PHE A 344 -9.77 -46.41 11.27
N PRO A 345 -9.91 -47.50 10.49
CA PRO A 345 -10.08 -48.85 11.03
C PRO A 345 -8.89 -49.35 11.90
N GLN A 346 -7.67 -48.88 11.62
CA GLN A 346 -6.46 -49.27 12.37
C GLN A 346 -6.36 -48.67 13.77
N ILE A 347 -7.07 -47.56 14.04
CA ILE A 347 -7.10 -46.90 15.34
C ILE A 347 -8.12 -47.58 16.28
N PHE A 348 -9.15 -48.22 15.71
CA PHE A 348 -10.31 -48.74 16.43
C PHE A 348 -10.43 -50.28 16.41
N SER A 349 -9.54 -51.01 15.73
CA SER A 349 -9.53 -52.48 15.78
C SER A 349 -9.10 -52.98 17.16
N ALA A 350 -9.96 -53.77 17.80
CA ALA A 350 -9.78 -54.29 19.16
C ALA A 350 -8.72 -55.42 19.29
N GLU A 351 -8.02 -55.78 18.21
CA GLU A 351 -7.06 -56.89 18.22
C GLU A 351 -5.61 -56.38 18.20
N GLY A 352 -5.02 -56.37 19.40
CA GLY A 352 -3.60 -56.63 19.67
C GLY A 352 -2.53 -55.88 18.89
N ILE A 353 -1.88 -54.90 19.54
CA ILE A 353 -0.51 -54.48 19.19
C ILE A 353 0.39 -55.71 19.33
N PRO A 354 1.04 -56.23 18.26
CA PRO A 354 1.91 -57.38 18.39
C PRO A 354 3.19 -56.98 19.14
N CYS A 355 3.67 -57.86 20.02
CA CYS A 355 5.01 -57.78 20.59
C CYS A 355 6.04 -57.72 19.45
N ILE A 356 6.77 -56.62 19.33
CA ILE A 356 7.89 -56.46 18.39
C ILE A 356 9.19 -56.61 19.18
N ASP A 357 10.05 -57.51 18.70
CA ASP A 357 11.36 -57.86 19.24
C ASP A 357 12.36 -56.69 19.29
N SER A 358 13.34 -56.85 20.18
CA SER A 358 14.21 -55.85 20.80
C SER A 358 15.26 -55.13 19.93
N ASP A 359 15.20 -55.17 18.60
CA ASP A 359 16.30 -54.66 17.74
C ASP A 359 15.93 -53.49 16.80
N GLN A 360 14.86 -52.75 17.08
CA GLN A 360 14.59 -51.48 16.39
C GLN A 360 14.49 -50.32 17.39
N HIS A 361 15.40 -49.34 17.25
CA HIS A 361 15.39 -48.10 18.02
C HIS A 361 14.13 -47.28 17.72
N LEU A 362 13.13 -47.44 18.60
CA LEU A 362 12.02 -46.51 18.71
C LEU A 362 12.40 -45.36 19.65
N ASP A 363 12.08 -44.14 19.22
CA ASP A 363 12.23 -42.90 19.98
C ASP A 363 11.47 -42.98 21.33
N PRO A 364 12.15 -42.87 22.48
CA PRO A 364 11.54 -42.88 23.81
C PRO A 364 10.39 -41.86 23.99
N ALA A 365 10.38 -40.76 23.24
CA ALA A 365 9.33 -39.75 23.32
C ALA A 365 7.97 -40.23 22.76
N ALA A 366 7.99 -41.09 21.73
CA ALA A 366 6.79 -41.65 21.13
C ALA A 366 6.12 -42.70 22.04
N LEU A 367 6.94 -43.54 22.70
CA LEU A 367 6.48 -44.54 23.67
C LEU A 367 5.83 -43.90 24.91
N MET A 368 6.37 -42.76 25.33
CA MET A 368 5.87 -41.99 26.47
C MET A 368 4.54 -41.28 26.15
N THR A 369 4.39 -40.76 24.92
CA THR A 369 3.16 -40.11 24.44
C THR A 369 2.00 -41.11 24.29
N ALA A 370 2.26 -42.30 23.73
CA ALA A 370 1.26 -43.36 23.62
C ALA A 370 0.78 -43.89 24.98
N ARG A 371 1.70 -44.02 25.96
CA ARG A 371 1.36 -44.37 27.34
C ARG A 371 0.52 -43.29 28.01
N LEU A 372 0.83 -42.01 27.84
CA LEU A 372 0.07 -40.91 28.43
C LEU A 372 -1.35 -40.79 27.87
N ILE A 373 -1.55 -41.07 26.57
CA ILE A 373 -2.89 -41.11 25.93
C ILE A 373 -3.70 -42.32 26.43
N GLY A 374 -3.07 -43.50 26.54
CA GLY A 374 -3.72 -44.71 27.07
C GLY A 374 -4.07 -44.62 28.56
N ILE A 375 -3.29 -43.88 29.35
CA ILE A 375 -3.58 -43.57 30.76
C ILE A 375 -4.78 -42.62 30.86
N ARG A 376 -4.82 -41.54 30.07
CA ARG A 376 -5.90 -40.53 30.14
C ARG A 376 -7.25 -41.01 29.61
N LEU A 377 -7.26 -41.95 28.67
CA LEU A 377 -8.49 -42.61 28.20
C LEU A 377 -9.02 -43.64 29.21
N ARG A 378 -8.15 -44.28 30.00
CA ARG A 378 -8.55 -45.14 31.13
C ARG A 378 -9.02 -44.34 32.34
N GLU A 379 -8.43 -43.17 32.60
CA GLU A 379 -8.83 -42.26 33.68
C GLU A 379 -10.24 -41.67 33.47
N ASN A 380 -10.70 -41.51 32.23
CA ASN A 380 -12.05 -41.04 31.91
C ASN A 380 -13.12 -42.15 31.89
N GLN A 381 -12.77 -43.40 32.22
CA GLN A 381 -13.70 -44.54 32.31
C GLN A 381 -13.58 -45.32 33.63
N MET A 382 -13.16 -44.67 34.72
CA MET A 382 -13.24 -45.28 36.06
C MET A 382 -14.62 -45.03 36.69
N ASP A 383 -15.29 -46.12 37.07
CA ASP A 383 -16.46 -46.13 37.95
C ASP A 383 -16.11 -45.42 39.29
N PRO A 384 -16.91 -44.49 39.83
CA PRO A 384 -16.55 -43.69 41.01
C PRO A 384 -16.41 -44.48 42.32
N THR A 385 -16.50 -45.81 42.30
CA THR A 385 -16.56 -46.66 43.50
C THR A 385 -15.20 -47.22 43.96
N CYS A 386 -14.10 -47.02 43.22
CA CYS A 386 -12.81 -47.67 43.48
C CYS A 386 -11.64 -46.75 43.90
N LEU A 387 -11.87 -45.74 44.75
CA LEU A 387 -10.78 -44.98 45.39
C LEU A 387 -10.93 -44.97 46.91
N ASN A 388 -10.20 -45.86 47.57
CA ASN A 388 -9.97 -45.76 49.01
C ASN A 388 -8.50 -46.08 49.30
N THR A 389 -7.67 -45.03 49.34
CA THR A 389 -6.58 -44.82 50.32
C THR A 389 -5.92 -43.47 50.03
N LYS A 390 -6.00 -42.57 51.02
CA LYS A 390 -5.18 -41.36 51.11
C LYS A 390 -3.72 -41.77 51.29
N ASN A 391 -2.88 -41.53 50.30
CA ASN A 391 -1.48 -41.06 50.41
C ASN A 391 -0.84 -41.13 49.01
N ASP A 392 0.08 -40.19 48.72
CA ASP A 392 0.92 -40.09 47.50
C ASP A 392 0.49 -39.20 46.33
N VAL A 393 -0.20 -38.07 46.60
CA VAL A 393 -0.38 -36.98 45.60
C VAL A 393 0.52 -35.76 45.86
N SER A 394 1.43 -35.79 46.85
CA SER A 394 2.20 -34.59 47.27
C SER A 394 3.68 -34.55 46.90
N LYS A 395 4.22 -35.41 46.02
CA LYS A 395 5.69 -35.50 45.81
C LYS A 395 6.23 -35.41 44.38
N ILE A 396 5.49 -34.88 43.41
CA ILE A 396 6.09 -34.60 42.09
C ILE A 396 5.72 -33.18 41.63
N SER A 397 6.58 -32.22 41.97
CA SER A 397 6.65 -30.92 41.30
C SER A 397 8.08 -30.70 40.82
N VAL A 398 8.36 -31.08 39.57
CA VAL A 398 9.61 -30.69 38.89
C VAL A 398 9.34 -29.33 38.25
N SER A 399 10.04 -28.29 38.70
CA SER A 399 9.92 -26.97 38.08
C SER A 399 10.73 -26.90 36.78
N SER A 400 10.17 -26.24 35.78
CA SER A 400 10.72 -26.08 34.42
C SER A 400 12.10 -25.42 34.34
N ALA A 401 12.58 -24.81 35.44
CA ALA A 401 13.89 -24.17 35.50
C ALA A 401 15.05 -25.19 35.52
N HIS A 402 14.90 -26.31 36.23
CA HIS A 402 15.94 -27.35 36.30
C HIS A 402 16.16 -28.09 34.98
N ALA A 403 15.10 -28.22 34.17
CA ALA A 403 15.17 -28.89 32.87
C ALA A 403 15.94 -28.06 31.83
N LEU A 404 15.84 -26.73 31.90
CA LEU A 404 16.57 -25.80 31.03
C LEU A 404 18.06 -25.69 31.42
N GLU A 405 18.36 -25.75 32.71
CA GLU A 405 19.75 -25.78 33.22
C GLU A 405 20.48 -27.06 32.79
N LEU A 406 19.81 -28.21 32.85
CA LEU A 406 20.34 -29.50 32.38
C LEU A 406 20.56 -29.53 30.85
N LEU A 407 19.71 -28.86 30.07
CA LEU A 407 19.85 -28.78 28.62
C LEU A 407 21.03 -27.89 28.18
N ALA A 408 21.26 -26.78 28.88
CA ALA A 408 22.38 -25.87 28.62
C ALA A 408 23.74 -26.47 29.05
N VAL A 409 23.78 -27.20 30.17
CA VAL A 409 24.99 -27.89 30.62
C VAL A 409 25.32 -29.08 29.70
N ALA A 410 24.31 -29.81 29.22
CA ALA A 410 24.49 -30.93 28.30
C ALA A 410 24.96 -30.50 26.89
N THR A 411 24.59 -29.31 26.42
CA THR A 411 25.07 -28.79 25.12
C THR A 411 26.51 -28.29 25.17
N TRP A 412 26.99 -27.83 26.33
CA TRP A 412 28.35 -27.33 26.47
C TRP A 412 29.39 -28.44 26.67
N SER A 413 29.02 -29.57 27.27
CA SER A 413 29.94 -30.69 27.53
C SER A 413 30.27 -31.57 26.31
N LEU A 414 29.78 -31.24 25.11
CA LEU A 414 29.74 -32.20 23.98
C LEU A 414 30.60 -31.89 22.73
N ASN A 415 31.44 -30.84 22.65
CA ASN A 415 32.67 -30.78 21.80
C ASN A 415 33.26 -29.35 21.61
N GLU A 416 34.59 -29.23 21.58
CA GLU A 416 35.36 -27.97 21.45
C GLU A 416 35.46 -27.37 20.03
N HIS A 417 34.85 -27.99 19.01
CA HIS A 417 34.90 -27.49 17.63
C HIS A 417 33.52 -27.50 17.01
N PHE A 418 32.72 -26.45 17.23
CA PHE A 418 31.48 -26.24 16.51
C PHE A 418 31.47 -24.92 15.75
N CYS A 419 31.02 -25.00 14.49
CA CYS A 419 31.00 -23.92 13.52
C CYS A 419 30.04 -22.80 13.96
N THR A 420 30.52 -21.56 13.87
CA THR A 420 29.89 -20.30 14.30
C THR A 420 28.47 -20.08 13.74
N SER A 421 28.14 -20.69 12.60
CA SER A 421 26.80 -20.66 11.99
C SER A 421 25.72 -21.34 12.85
N SER A 422 26.07 -22.41 13.56
CA SER A 422 25.12 -23.19 14.37
C SER A 422 24.77 -22.49 15.67
N LEU A 423 25.70 -21.72 16.23
CA LEU A 423 25.47 -20.92 17.44
C LEU A 423 24.59 -19.70 17.15
N LEU A 424 24.79 -19.06 15.99
CA LEU A 424 23.92 -17.98 15.50
C LEU A 424 22.48 -18.48 15.25
N GLN A 425 22.34 -19.70 14.71
CA GLN A 425 21.06 -20.39 14.58
C GLN A 425 20.42 -20.65 15.96
N HIS A 426 21.22 -21.01 16.95
CA HIS A 426 20.77 -21.26 18.32
C HIS A 426 20.30 -19.98 19.02
N VAL A 427 21.03 -18.88 18.87
CA VAL A 427 20.62 -17.55 19.36
C VAL A 427 19.32 -17.09 18.69
N LYS A 428 19.17 -17.30 17.37
CA LYS A 428 17.92 -17.04 16.63
C LYS A 428 16.74 -17.84 17.20
N LEU A 429 16.94 -19.12 17.53
CA LEU A 429 15.92 -19.98 18.15
C LEU A 429 15.58 -19.52 19.58
N MET A 430 16.58 -19.12 20.37
CA MET A 430 16.38 -18.62 21.75
C MET A 430 15.63 -17.28 21.81
N ILE A 431 15.81 -16.40 20.81
CA ILE A 431 15.07 -15.13 20.71
C ILE A 431 13.58 -15.37 20.42
N GLN A 432 13.24 -16.42 19.67
CA GLN A 432 11.86 -16.76 19.30
C GLN A 432 11.02 -17.29 20.49
N GLU A 433 11.66 -17.85 21.52
CA GLU A 433 11.02 -18.40 22.74
C GLU A 433 10.65 -17.34 23.80
N LYS A 434 11.10 -16.08 23.63
CA LYS A 434 10.99 -15.00 24.64
C LYS A 434 9.57 -14.55 25.06
N PRO A 435 8.47 -14.64 24.27
CA PRO A 435 7.17 -14.08 24.68
C PRO A 435 6.47 -14.82 25.83
N ARG A 436 7.13 -15.77 26.51
CA ARG A 436 6.57 -16.60 27.59
C ARG A 436 7.24 -16.42 28.96
N LEU A 437 8.25 -15.57 29.05
CA LEU A 437 9.00 -15.35 30.29
C LEU A 437 8.36 -14.23 31.13
N SER A 438 8.25 -14.44 32.44
CA SER A 438 7.90 -13.37 33.38
C SER A 438 8.98 -12.28 33.41
N ILE A 439 8.66 -11.06 33.86
CA ILE A 439 9.58 -9.91 33.89
C ILE A 439 10.92 -10.24 34.57
N LYS A 440 10.90 -10.95 35.72
CA LYS A 440 12.13 -11.42 36.39
C LYS A 440 12.94 -12.42 35.57
N GLN A 441 12.29 -13.29 34.81
CA GLN A 441 12.98 -14.23 33.92
C GLN A 441 13.55 -13.52 32.69
N GLN A 442 12.91 -12.45 32.22
CA GLN A 442 13.42 -11.61 31.14
C GLN A 442 14.66 -10.81 31.59
N GLU A 443 14.70 -10.32 32.83
CA GLU A 443 15.88 -9.65 33.40
C GLU A 443 17.07 -10.61 33.52
N VAL A 444 16.87 -11.78 34.12
CA VAL A 444 17.92 -12.83 34.22
C VAL A 444 18.40 -13.27 32.84
N TRP A 445 17.49 -13.37 31.86
CA TRP A 445 17.80 -13.68 30.47
C TRP A 445 18.67 -12.59 29.81
N CYS A 446 18.32 -11.31 29.98
CA CYS A 446 19.09 -10.18 29.43
C CYS A 446 20.49 -10.11 30.04
N THR A 447 20.61 -10.37 31.35
CA THR A 447 21.91 -10.43 32.03
C THR A 447 22.76 -11.59 31.51
N SER A 448 22.15 -12.75 31.26
CA SER A 448 22.87 -13.93 30.72
C SER A 448 23.33 -13.71 29.28
N LEU A 449 22.47 -13.17 28.41
CA LEU A 449 22.82 -12.87 27.01
C LEU A 449 23.95 -11.83 26.94
N ASN A 450 23.87 -10.76 27.74
CA ASN A 450 24.95 -9.76 27.82
C ASN A 450 26.27 -10.39 28.30
N ARG A 451 26.22 -11.30 29.28
CA ARG A 451 27.41 -11.99 29.76
C ARG A 451 28.03 -12.87 28.68
N THR A 452 27.21 -13.62 27.95
CA THR A 452 27.63 -14.47 26.83
C THR A 452 28.26 -13.67 25.70
N ILE A 453 27.65 -12.55 25.31
CA ILE A 453 28.19 -11.64 24.28
C ILE A 453 29.52 -11.02 24.74
N SER A 454 29.62 -10.56 26.00
CA SER A 454 30.87 -10.04 26.55
C SER A 454 31.99 -11.08 26.55
N THR A 455 31.73 -12.33 26.96
CA THR A 455 32.74 -13.40 26.91
C THR A 455 33.14 -13.83 25.50
N MET A 456 32.28 -13.66 24.49
CA MET A 456 32.63 -13.93 23.09
C MET A 456 33.56 -12.87 22.49
N ILE A 457 33.43 -11.64 22.95
CA ILE A 457 34.20 -10.50 22.47
C ILE A 457 35.67 -10.59 22.92
N ASP A 458 35.94 -11.13 24.10
CA ASP A 458 37.29 -11.19 24.68
C ASP A 458 38.26 -12.17 23.98
N GLY A 459 37.81 -12.95 22.98
CA GLY A 459 38.57 -14.05 22.38
C GLY A 459 38.88 -13.98 20.87
N ILE A 460 38.52 -12.89 20.17
CA ILE A 460 38.55 -12.83 18.69
C ILE A 460 39.58 -11.81 18.18
N SER A 461 40.30 -12.13 17.10
CA SER A 461 41.26 -11.21 16.46
C SER A 461 40.56 -10.09 15.66
N ILE A 462 41.18 -8.90 15.63
CA ILE A 462 40.61 -7.65 15.08
C ILE A 462 40.18 -7.79 13.60
N ASP A 463 40.89 -8.59 12.79
CA ASP A 463 40.58 -8.73 11.36
C ASP A 463 39.42 -9.68 11.08
N SER A 464 39.14 -10.63 11.98
CA SER A 464 37.97 -11.53 11.93
C SER A 464 36.70 -10.86 12.47
N MET A 465 36.88 -9.72 13.14
CA MET A 465 35.86 -9.02 13.89
C MET A 465 34.88 -8.29 12.97
N VAL A 466 35.27 -7.80 11.79
CA VAL A 466 34.37 -6.96 10.97
C VAL A 466 33.17 -7.74 10.43
N ASP A 467 33.41 -8.93 9.86
CA ASP A 467 32.31 -9.78 9.40
C ASP A 467 31.46 -10.30 10.56
N TYR A 468 32.10 -10.64 11.67
CA TYR A 468 31.43 -11.09 12.89
C TYR A 468 30.60 -10.00 13.56
N ILE A 469 31.11 -8.77 13.65
CA ILE A 469 30.42 -7.60 14.20
C ILE A 469 29.25 -7.21 13.30
N LEU A 470 29.35 -7.40 11.98
CA LEU A 470 28.26 -7.15 11.05
C LEU A 470 27.13 -8.18 11.20
N ASP A 471 27.45 -9.46 11.40
CA ASP A 471 26.46 -10.49 11.72
C ASP A 471 25.88 -10.33 13.14
N LEU A 472 26.71 -9.92 14.10
CA LEU A 472 26.31 -9.67 15.48
C LEU A 472 25.47 -8.39 15.61
N SER A 473 25.78 -7.32 14.89
CA SER A 473 24.98 -6.09 14.86
C SER A 473 23.65 -6.33 14.17
N THR A 474 23.60 -7.13 13.11
CA THR A 474 22.33 -7.61 12.50
C THR A 474 21.52 -8.41 13.53
N THR A 475 22.17 -9.26 14.33
CA THR A 475 21.52 -10.05 15.39
C THR A 475 21.07 -9.19 16.58
N ILE A 476 21.84 -8.18 16.98
CA ILE A 476 21.51 -7.21 18.03
C ILE A 476 20.34 -6.33 17.57
N LEU A 477 20.33 -5.90 16.30
CA LEU A 477 19.22 -5.16 15.69
C LEU A 477 17.94 -5.99 15.65
N LEU A 478 18.03 -7.28 15.32
CA LEU A 478 16.92 -8.23 15.40
C LEU A 478 16.42 -8.42 16.85
N CYS A 479 17.33 -8.45 17.85
CA CYS A 479 16.99 -8.49 19.26
C CYS A 479 16.23 -7.23 19.74
N ILE A 480 16.67 -6.04 19.31
CA ILE A 480 16.07 -4.75 19.67
C ILE A 480 14.66 -4.61 19.08
N GLN A 481 14.49 -4.98 17.82
CA GLN A 481 13.20 -5.00 17.13
C GLN A 481 12.17 -5.93 17.81
N PHE A 482 12.61 -7.07 18.33
CA PHE A 482 11.73 -8.03 19.01
C PHE A 482 11.28 -7.55 20.40
N GLN A 483 12.05 -6.67 21.05
CA GLN A 483 11.71 -6.12 22.37
C GLN A 483 10.75 -4.91 22.34
N GLN A 484 10.79 -4.08 21.30
CA GLN A 484 9.96 -2.85 21.22
C GLN A 484 8.47 -3.11 20.97
N LYS A 485 8.07 -4.31 20.52
CA LYS A 485 6.66 -4.63 20.27
C LYS A 485 5.79 -4.68 21.54
N HIS A 486 6.39 -4.67 22.75
CA HIS A 486 5.66 -4.83 24.01
C HIS A 486 6.11 -3.95 25.20
N LEU A 487 7.13 -3.09 25.05
CA LEU A 487 7.52 -2.12 26.08
C LEU A 487 7.90 -0.78 25.43
N SER A 488 7.43 0.34 26.00
CA SER A 488 7.93 1.69 25.70
C SER A 488 9.33 1.83 26.28
N PHE A 489 10.36 1.48 25.50
CA PHE A 489 11.76 1.67 25.87
C PHE A 489 12.35 2.83 25.07
N GLU A 490 12.99 3.77 25.78
CA GLU A 490 13.66 4.95 25.22
C GLU A 490 14.85 4.56 24.32
N ASP A 491 15.26 5.47 23.42
CA ASP A 491 16.34 5.36 22.42
C ASP A 491 17.71 4.85 22.97
N THR A 492 17.86 4.70 24.29
CA THR A 492 19.13 4.41 24.98
C THR A 492 19.70 3.02 24.72
N LEU A 493 18.90 1.98 24.46
CA LEU A 493 19.43 0.60 24.41
C LEU A 493 20.26 0.30 23.15
N PHE A 494 19.86 0.84 21.98
CA PHE A 494 20.64 0.68 20.75
C PHE A 494 21.97 1.41 20.84
N PHE A 495 21.95 2.65 21.34
CA PHE A 495 23.16 3.43 21.58
C PHE A 495 24.04 2.80 22.65
N ASP A 496 23.48 2.23 23.72
CA ASP A 496 24.24 1.48 24.73
C ASP A 496 24.87 0.21 24.15
N CYS A 497 24.17 -0.51 23.28
CA CYS A 497 24.71 -1.69 22.60
C CYS A 497 25.83 -1.29 21.63
N LEU A 498 25.64 -0.26 20.82
CA LEU A 498 26.66 0.30 19.94
C LEU A 498 27.85 0.84 20.73
N GLN A 499 27.61 1.49 21.87
CA GLN A 499 28.65 2.03 22.75
C GLN A 499 29.45 0.91 23.40
N LYS A 500 28.77 -0.14 23.88
CA LYS A 500 29.43 -1.33 24.44
C LYS A 500 30.22 -2.08 23.37
N LEU A 501 29.67 -2.22 22.18
CA LEU A 501 30.34 -2.82 21.02
C LEU A 501 31.55 -1.99 20.59
N ALA A 502 31.43 -0.66 20.60
CA ALA A 502 32.54 0.25 20.32
C ALA A 502 33.66 0.08 21.35
N ILE A 503 33.34 0.16 22.63
CA ILE A 503 34.32 -0.03 23.73
C ILE A 503 34.99 -1.41 23.61
N ALA A 504 34.19 -2.46 23.39
CA ALA A 504 34.64 -3.84 23.19
C ALA A 504 35.59 -4.01 22.01
N THR A 505 35.44 -3.19 20.98
CA THR A 505 36.24 -3.26 19.74
C THR A 505 37.40 -2.25 19.76
N GLY A 506 37.69 -1.65 20.92
CA GLY A 506 38.80 -0.73 21.12
C GLY A 506 38.51 0.72 20.70
N PHE A 507 37.26 1.09 20.49
CA PHE A 507 36.85 2.46 20.18
C PHE A 507 36.47 3.23 21.43
N GLU A 508 36.84 4.51 21.47
CA GLU A 508 36.55 5.40 22.60
C GLU A 508 35.05 5.74 22.70
N SER A 509 34.28 5.59 21.61
CA SER A 509 32.83 5.81 21.59
C SER A 509 32.13 5.10 20.44
N SER A 510 30.81 4.91 20.57
CA SER A 510 29.89 4.49 19.51
C SER A 510 30.01 5.36 18.26
N SER A 511 30.20 6.67 18.43
CA SER A 511 30.45 7.59 17.32
C SER A 511 31.73 7.23 16.56
N ALA A 512 32.84 6.97 17.25
CA ALA A 512 34.11 6.59 16.61
C ALA A 512 34.01 5.23 15.90
N PHE A 513 33.22 4.31 16.45
CA PHE A 513 32.94 3.01 15.84
C PHE A 513 32.10 3.15 14.56
N VAL A 514 31.00 3.90 14.60
CA VAL A 514 30.15 4.16 13.42
C VAL A 514 30.91 4.98 12.38
N GLU A 515 31.75 5.92 12.78
CA GLU A 515 32.64 6.64 11.87
C GLU A 515 33.58 5.68 11.14
N ARG A 516 34.12 4.65 11.81
CA ARG A 516 35.05 3.69 11.19
C ARG A 516 34.35 2.65 10.32
N TYR A 517 33.23 2.09 10.75
CA TYR A 517 32.58 0.93 10.10
C TYR A 517 31.21 1.19 9.48
N GLY A 518 30.60 2.35 9.71
CA GLY A 518 29.22 2.60 9.30
C GLY A 518 29.01 2.50 7.78
N VAL A 519 30.00 2.87 6.97
CA VAL A 519 29.94 2.69 5.50
C VAL A 519 29.86 1.22 5.10
N ALA A 520 30.65 0.34 5.72
CA ALA A 520 30.62 -1.09 5.44
C ALA A 520 29.30 -1.73 5.92
N LEU A 521 28.78 -1.25 7.06
CA LEU A 521 27.51 -1.68 7.64
C LEU A 521 26.33 -1.31 6.73
N VAL A 522 26.31 -0.06 6.28
CA VAL A 522 25.37 0.45 5.30
C VAL A 522 25.48 -0.32 3.98
N ASN A 523 26.67 -0.44 3.39
CA ASN A 523 26.86 -1.15 2.12
C ASN A 523 26.40 -2.61 2.18
N LYS A 524 26.70 -3.37 3.25
CA LYS A 524 26.19 -4.75 3.38
C LYS A 524 24.66 -4.80 3.48
N VAL A 525 24.05 -3.87 4.22
CA VAL A 525 22.59 -3.78 4.34
C VAL A 525 21.95 -3.52 2.98
N PHE A 526 22.53 -2.64 2.18
CA PHE A 526 22.02 -2.29 0.85
C PHE A 526 22.34 -3.33 -0.24
N VAL A 527 23.44 -4.09 -0.12
CA VAL A 527 23.79 -5.19 -1.04
C VAL A 527 22.89 -6.42 -0.86
N HIS A 528 22.28 -6.61 0.32
CA HIS A 528 21.34 -7.72 0.58
C HIS A 528 19.86 -7.37 0.36
N VAL A 529 19.55 -6.31 -0.39
CA VAL A 529 18.18 -5.78 -0.59
C VAL A 529 17.30 -6.63 -1.52
N ASP A 530 17.79 -7.78 -2.02
CA ASP A 530 16.93 -8.79 -2.67
C ASP A 530 16.03 -9.56 -1.67
N LEU A 531 16.09 -9.22 -0.37
CA LEU A 531 15.18 -9.78 0.64
C LEU A 531 13.74 -9.28 0.45
N PRO A 532 12.73 -10.16 0.53
CA PRO A 532 11.33 -9.77 0.39
C PRO A 532 10.92 -8.76 1.48
N LEU A 533 10.27 -7.68 1.04
CA LEU A 533 9.93 -6.46 1.78
C LEU A 533 9.02 -6.67 3.01
N ASP A 534 8.35 -7.82 3.11
CA ASP A 534 7.51 -8.18 4.25
C ASP A 534 8.32 -8.44 5.53
N GLN A 535 9.64 -8.63 5.42
CA GLN A 535 10.56 -8.73 6.55
C GLN A 535 11.28 -7.41 6.89
N ALA A 536 11.06 -6.33 6.12
CA ALA A 536 11.86 -5.10 6.15
C ALA A 536 11.54 -4.09 7.29
N SER A 537 10.80 -4.48 8.34
CA SER A 537 10.54 -3.54 9.45
C SER A 537 11.80 -3.13 10.22
N TRP A 538 12.82 -3.99 10.29
CA TRP A 538 14.15 -3.62 10.80
C TRP A 538 14.91 -2.70 9.86
N TYR A 539 14.66 -2.80 8.55
CA TYR A 539 15.30 -1.94 7.56
C TYR A 539 14.82 -0.49 7.72
N PHE A 540 13.52 -0.27 7.97
CA PHE A 540 13.00 1.07 8.30
C PHE A 540 13.56 1.62 9.61
N PHE A 541 13.68 0.79 10.65
CA PHE A 541 14.32 1.20 11.90
C PHE A 541 15.80 1.54 11.71
N LEU A 542 16.53 0.70 10.97
CA LEU A 542 17.93 0.95 10.67
C LEU A 542 18.10 2.21 9.81
N LEU A 543 17.24 2.43 8.83
CA LEU A 543 17.23 3.69 8.07
C LEU A 543 16.92 4.87 8.99
N ASP A 544 15.99 4.77 9.94
CA ASP A 544 15.70 5.84 10.89
C ASP A 544 16.88 6.13 11.84
N GLU A 545 17.55 5.10 12.35
CA GLU A 545 18.77 5.24 13.16
C GLU A 545 19.95 5.78 12.35
N LEU A 546 20.10 5.29 11.11
CA LEU A 546 21.03 5.88 10.15
C LEU A 546 20.67 7.33 9.88
N ALA A 547 19.42 7.77 10.02
CA ALA A 547 19.03 9.18 9.87
C ALA A 547 19.49 10.05 11.03
N LYS A 548 19.49 9.45 12.23
CA LYS A 548 20.03 10.09 13.43
C LYS A 548 21.55 10.25 13.31
N ILE A 549 22.26 9.29 12.71
CA ILE A 549 23.73 9.25 12.64
C ILE A 549 24.31 9.80 11.32
N ALA A 550 23.57 9.78 10.22
CA ALA A 550 23.99 10.25 8.89
C ALA A 550 24.53 11.69 8.92
N PRO A 551 23.96 12.65 9.66
CA PRO A 551 24.55 13.98 9.80
C PRO A 551 25.98 13.96 10.35
N ILE A 552 26.26 13.09 11.32
CA ILE A 552 27.59 12.89 11.89
C ILE A 552 28.49 12.26 10.82
N MET A 553 28.02 11.20 10.16
CA MET A 553 28.81 10.51 9.13
C MET A 553 29.15 11.41 7.94
N ILE A 554 28.19 12.23 7.49
CA ILE A 554 28.36 13.17 6.39
C ILE A 554 29.21 14.37 6.81
N SER A 555 29.21 14.71 8.10
CA SER A 555 30.11 15.74 8.62
C SER A 555 31.57 15.35 8.71
N THR A 556 31.85 14.04 8.74
CA THR A 556 33.21 13.51 8.64
C THR A 556 33.63 13.43 7.17
N LYS A 557 34.93 13.47 6.85
CA LYS A 557 35.50 13.38 5.48
C LYS A 557 35.17 12.07 4.72
N LYS A 558 34.18 11.28 5.17
CA LYS A 558 33.74 10.00 4.57
C LYS A 558 32.44 10.13 3.76
N ASN A 559 32.03 11.36 3.43
CA ASN A 559 30.83 11.64 2.62
C ASN A 559 30.83 10.90 1.26
N ASP A 560 32.03 10.67 0.70
CA ASP A 560 32.26 10.06 -0.61
C ASP A 560 31.59 8.69 -0.83
N ASN A 561 31.23 7.95 0.24
CA ASN A 561 30.64 6.62 0.10
C ASN A 561 29.12 6.58 0.35
N ILE A 562 28.60 7.43 1.25
CA ILE A 562 27.19 7.34 1.69
C ILE A 562 26.30 8.11 0.73
N LEU A 563 26.73 9.31 0.33
CA LEU A 563 25.92 10.16 -0.52
C LEU A 563 25.63 9.53 -1.89
N PRO A 564 26.61 8.93 -2.62
CA PRO A 564 26.31 8.24 -3.88
C PRO A 564 25.33 7.09 -3.72
N MET A 565 25.37 6.39 -2.59
CA MET A 565 24.45 5.28 -2.31
C MET A 565 23.03 5.77 -2.04
N LEU A 566 22.85 6.79 -1.19
CA LEU A 566 21.52 7.40 -0.97
C LEU A 566 20.94 7.88 -2.31
N ILE A 567 21.76 8.56 -3.10
CA ILE A 567 21.38 9.06 -4.43
C ILE A 567 21.01 7.94 -5.39
N TYR A 568 21.78 6.84 -5.41
CA TYR A 568 21.48 5.69 -6.25
C TYR A 568 20.07 5.16 -5.96
N HIS A 569 19.68 5.07 -4.69
CA HIS A 569 18.35 4.60 -4.31
C HIS A 569 17.25 5.64 -4.52
N THR A 570 17.52 6.95 -4.45
CA THR A 570 16.51 7.97 -4.78
C THR A 570 16.30 8.18 -6.28
N SER A 571 17.26 7.73 -7.11
CA SER A 571 17.16 7.82 -8.57
C SER A 571 16.41 6.64 -9.23
N LYS A 572 16.19 5.54 -8.51
CA LYS A 572 15.57 4.32 -9.04
C LYS A 572 14.06 4.28 -8.82
N ASN A 573 13.31 4.19 -9.92
CA ASN A 573 11.85 4.04 -9.92
C ASN A 573 11.36 2.64 -9.48
N GLU A 574 12.24 1.64 -9.42
CA GLU A 574 11.89 0.24 -9.15
C GLU A 574 11.85 -0.13 -7.67
N ILE A 575 12.30 0.78 -6.79
CA ILE A 575 12.37 0.51 -5.35
C ILE A 575 10.99 0.71 -4.73
N ALA A 576 10.66 -0.12 -3.73
CA ALA A 576 9.44 0.04 -2.96
C ALA A 576 9.33 1.47 -2.40
N TYR A 577 8.15 2.07 -2.57
CA TYR A 577 7.88 3.45 -2.22
C TYR A 577 8.30 3.81 -0.78
N GLU A 578 8.06 2.90 0.17
CA GLU A 578 8.38 3.11 1.58
C GLU A 578 9.90 3.27 1.80
N ILE A 579 10.71 2.47 1.10
CA ILE A 579 12.18 2.58 1.13
C ILE A 579 12.59 3.90 0.48
N HIS A 580 12.04 4.21 -0.70
CA HIS A 580 12.35 5.44 -1.40
C HIS A 580 12.09 6.66 -0.51
N MET A 581 10.92 6.73 0.13
CA MET A 581 10.58 7.78 1.08
C MET A 581 11.55 7.89 2.25
N SER A 582 11.95 6.75 2.82
CA SER A 582 12.87 6.71 3.95
C SER A 582 14.26 7.22 3.55
N VAL A 583 14.75 6.84 2.36
CA VAL A 583 16.02 7.34 1.80
C VAL A 583 15.95 8.83 1.46
N MET A 584 14.81 9.33 0.95
CA MET A 584 14.61 10.76 0.70
C MET A 584 14.54 11.57 2.00
N ALA A 585 13.86 11.08 3.03
CA ALA A 585 13.82 11.70 4.35
C ALA A 585 15.21 11.71 5.02
N LEU A 586 15.97 10.64 4.84
CA LEU A 586 17.37 10.53 5.25
C LEU A 586 18.24 11.61 4.61
N LEU A 587 18.15 11.72 3.28
CA LEU A 587 18.89 12.71 2.51
C LEU A 587 18.50 14.14 2.91
N LEU A 588 17.21 14.39 3.15
CA LEU A 588 16.72 15.67 3.66
C LEU A 588 17.35 16.03 5.02
N ASN A 589 17.30 15.10 5.98
CA ASN A 589 17.86 15.31 7.32
C ASN A 589 19.38 15.54 7.27
N ALA A 590 20.07 14.77 6.44
CA ALA A 590 21.50 14.91 6.18
C ALA A 590 21.85 16.30 5.61
N VAL A 591 21.12 16.76 4.60
CA VAL A 591 21.34 18.07 3.98
C VAL A 591 21.00 19.20 4.95
N GLN A 592 19.94 19.07 5.74
CA GLN A 592 19.52 20.06 6.73
C GLN A 592 20.53 20.30 7.84
N LYS A 593 21.19 19.23 8.32
CA LYS A 593 22.13 19.30 9.44
C LYS A 593 23.56 19.62 9.00
N SER A 594 23.96 19.24 7.78
CA SER A 594 25.34 19.42 7.27
C SER A 594 25.49 20.60 6.30
N ARG A 595 24.76 21.71 6.54
CA ARG A 595 24.65 22.87 5.61
C ARG A 595 25.97 23.47 5.11
N ALA A 596 27.08 23.24 5.81
CA ALA A 596 28.38 23.85 5.52
C ALA A 596 29.38 22.93 4.79
N GLN A 597 29.03 21.67 4.49
CA GLN A 597 30.02 20.63 4.18
C GLN A 597 29.91 20.00 2.78
N TYR A 598 28.84 20.25 2.03
CA TYR A 598 28.69 19.71 0.69
C TYR A 598 29.44 20.55 -0.34
N CYS A 599 30.17 19.89 -1.25
CA CYS A 599 30.79 20.58 -2.37
C CYS A 599 29.78 20.82 -3.50
N ALA A 600 30.17 21.64 -4.49
CA ALA A 600 29.33 21.93 -5.66
C ALA A 600 28.86 20.66 -6.39
N VAL A 601 29.76 19.66 -6.49
CA VAL A 601 29.50 18.40 -7.18
C VAL A 601 28.43 17.60 -6.45
N ASP A 602 28.50 17.52 -5.13
CA ASP A 602 27.48 16.83 -4.31
C ASP A 602 26.10 17.44 -4.50
N ILE A 603 26.01 18.77 -4.47
CA ILE A 603 24.75 19.50 -4.67
C ILE A 603 24.19 19.22 -6.07
N GLU A 604 25.04 19.22 -7.10
CA GLU A 604 24.62 18.91 -8.46
C GLU A 604 24.03 17.51 -8.57
N ILE A 605 24.69 16.51 -7.99
CA ILE A 605 24.21 15.13 -8.03
C ILE A 605 22.90 15.01 -7.25
N ILE A 606 22.77 15.62 -6.07
CA ILE A 606 21.51 15.62 -5.29
C ILE A 606 20.38 16.25 -6.10
N LEU A 607 20.62 17.43 -6.71
CA LEU A 607 19.60 18.12 -7.51
C LEU A 607 19.15 17.29 -8.70
N THR A 608 20.10 16.71 -9.45
CA THR A 608 19.81 15.97 -10.68
C THR A 608 19.20 14.60 -10.43
N SER A 609 19.69 13.88 -9.41
CA SER A 609 19.39 12.46 -9.23
C SER A 609 18.33 12.19 -8.15
N ALA A 610 18.17 13.10 -7.18
CA ALA A 610 17.18 12.95 -6.10
C ALA A 610 16.04 13.96 -6.21
N VAL A 611 16.32 15.24 -6.47
CA VAL A 611 15.27 16.27 -6.51
C VAL A 611 14.52 16.21 -7.83
N LEU A 612 15.20 16.36 -8.97
CA LEU A 612 14.57 16.46 -10.29
C LEU A 612 13.76 15.21 -10.65
N THR A 613 14.30 14.02 -10.36
CA THR A 613 13.63 12.71 -10.60
C THR A 613 12.33 12.56 -9.81
N ASN A 614 12.26 13.16 -8.61
CA ASN A 614 11.13 13.03 -7.70
C ASN A 614 10.19 14.25 -7.69
N LEU A 615 10.50 15.29 -8.48
CA LEU A 615 9.60 16.43 -8.71
C LEU A 615 8.65 16.22 -9.90
N HIS A 616 8.72 15.11 -10.62
CA HIS A 616 7.73 14.85 -11.66
C HIS A 616 6.32 14.72 -11.07
N TRP A 617 5.36 15.46 -11.64
CA TRP A 617 3.97 15.36 -11.21
C TRP A 617 3.45 13.94 -11.45
N SER A 618 2.82 13.39 -10.42
CA SER A 618 2.25 12.04 -10.43
C SER A 618 1.08 11.98 -9.45
N PRO A 619 -0.08 11.45 -9.84
CA PRO A 619 -1.24 11.43 -8.95
C PRO A 619 -1.03 10.48 -7.77
N GLY A 620 -1.73 10.76 -6.65
CA GLY A 620 -1.78 9.87 -5.49
C GLY A 620 -1.05 10.38 -4.23
N LYS A 621 -1.55 9.97 -3.06
CA LYS A 621 -1.05 10.42 -1.73
C LYS A 621 0.41 10.06 -1.47
N LYS A 622 0.84 8.88 -1.94
CA LYS A 622 2.22 8.42 -1.82
C LYS A 622 3.16 9.33 -2.62
N MET A 623 2.87 9.52 -3.90
CA MET A 623 3.66 10.41 -4.75
C MET A 623 3.66 11.85 -4.25
N LEU A 624 2.55 12.34 -3.70
CA LEU A 624 2.48 13.65 -3.05
C LEU A 624 3.49 13.78 -1.89
N ALA A 625 3.61 12.79 -1.00
CA ALA A 625 4.58 12.87 0.09
C ALA A 625 6.04 12.82 -0.39
N LEU A 626 6.31 12.09 -1.48
CA LEU A 626 7.63 12.07 -2.12
C LEU A 626 7.98 13.44 -2.71
N ARG A 627 7.04 14.05 -3.44
CA ARG A 627 7.19 15.42 -3.95
C ARG A 627 7.42 16.44 -2.85
N LYS A 628 6.65 16.39 -1.75
CA LYS A 628 6.85 17.27 -0.59
C LYS A 628 8.26 17.13 -0.02
N THR A 629 8.78 15.91 0.06
CA THR A 629 10.12 15.63 0.57
C THR A 629 11.19 16.16 -0.40
N ALA A 630 11.00 15.99 -1.71
CA ALA A 630 11.87 16.55 -2.73
C ALA A 630 11.87 18.09 -2.73
N LEU A 631 10.70 18.72 -2.59
CA LEU A 631 10.57 20.17 -2.45
C LEU A 631 11.20 20.70 -1.16
N ALA A 632 11.03 20.00 -0.04
CA ALA A 632 11.69 20.34 1.21
C ALA A 632 13.22 20.24 1.09
N LEU A 633 13.71 19.19 0.41
CA LEU A 633 15.13 19.01 0.14
C LEU A 633 15.69 20.13 -0.73
N LEU A 634 14.99 20.49 -1.81
CA LEU A 634 15.32 21.64 -2.63
C LEU A 634 15.36 22.93 -1.81
N ASN A 635 14.33 23.19 -1.00
CA ASN A 635 14.26 24.37 -0.14
C ASN A 635 15.45 24.47 0.81
N CYS A 636 15.92 23.34 1.35
CA CYS A 636 17.11 23.30 2.20
C CYS A 636 18.39 23.58 1.43
N ILE A 637 18.55 23.05 0.21
CA ILE A 637 19.70 23.34 -0.66
C ILE A 637 19.72 24.84 -1.02
N LEU A 638 18.55 25.42 -1.33
CA LEU A 638 18.38 26.84 -1.64
C LEU A 638 18.67 27.77 -0.45
N GLU A 639 18.78 27.25 0.78
CA GLU A 639 19.18 28.04 1.96
C GLU A 639 20.71 28.07 2.17
N PHE A 640 21.49 27.33 1.37
CA PHE A 640 22.92 27.24 1.58
C PHE A 640 23.61 28.57 1.25
N PRO A 641 24.36 29.19 2.17
CA PRO A 641 25.05 30.46 1.89
C PRO A 641 26.02 30.37 0.72
N MET A 642 26.67 29.21 0.58
CA MET A 642 27.65 28.90 -0.48
C MET A 642 27.01 28.66 -1.84
N LEU A 643 25.68 28.61 -1.95
CA LEU A 643 25.03 28.37 -3.24
C LEU A 643 25.31 29.49 -4.24
N SER A 644 25.54 30.71 -3.75
CA SER A 644 25.99 31.86 -4.55
C SER A 644 27.37 31.67 -5.20
N THR A 645 28.27 30.88 -4.60
CA THR A 645 29.57 30.54 -5.20
C THR A 645 29.48 29.31 -6.11
N HIS A 646 28.40 28.53 -5.98
CA HIS A 646 28.09 27.35 -6.78
C HIS A 646 27.08 27.62 -7.91
N CYS A 647 26.88 28.88 -8.30
CA CYS A 647 25.90 29.30 -9.32
C CYS A 647 25.94 28.46 -10.60
N ALA A 648 27.12 28.02 -11.06
CA ALA A 648 27.25 27.21 -12.28
C ALA A 648 26.44 25.89 -12.25
N VAL A 649 26.22 25.30 -11.07
CA VAL A 649 25.39 24.09 -10.91
C VAL A 649 23.91 24.42 -11.10
N LEU A 650 23.44 25.46 -10.39
CA LEU A 650 22.06 25.92 -10.53
C LEU A 650 21.79 26.41 -11.95
N SER A 651 22.71 27.16 -12.58
CA SER A 651 22.54 27.65 -13.95
C SER A 651 22.33 26.54 -14.97
N ARG A 652 22.96 25.39 -14.80
CA ARG A 652 22.78 24.24 -15.71
C ARG A 652 21.42 23.55 -15.54
N SER A 653 20.80 23.68 -14.36
CA SER A 653 19.54 23.00 -14.03
C SER A 653 18.35 23.95 -13.85
N SER A 654 18.56 25.27 -13.87
CA SER A 654 17.58 26.29 -13.46
C SER A 654 16.34 26.25 -14.34
N HIS A 655 16.49 26.23 -15.66
CA HIS A 655 15.35 26.13 -16.59
C HIS A 655 14.52 24.86 -16.35
N LYS A 656 15.17 23.70 -16.13
CA LYS A 656 14.46 22.44 -15.82
C LYS A 656 13.75 22.50 -14.46
N LEU A 657 14.42 23.07 -13.44
CA LEU A 657 13.86 23.26 -12.11
C LEU A 657 12.66 24.21 -12.14
N CYS A 658 12.80 25.37 -12.77
CA CYS A 658 11.73 26.36 -12.91
C CYS A 658 10.48 25.74 -13.55
N ASN A 659 10.64 25.02 -14.66
CA ASN A 659 9.53 24.37 -15.34
C ASN A 659 8.85 23.29 -14.48
N LEU A 660 9.64 22.42 -13.83
CA LEU A 660 9.09 21.36 -12.98
C LEU A 660 8.43 21.90 -11.72
N ILE A 661 9.03 22.90 -11.08
CA ILE A 661 8.49 23.50 -9.85
C ILE A 661 7.22 24.29 -10.16
N SER A 662 7.20 25.06 -11.26
CA SER A 662 6.02 25.84 -11.65
C SER A 662 4.79 24.96 -11.91
N ALA A 663 4.99 23.73 -12.40
CA ALA A 663 3.91 22.76 -12.56
C ALA A 663 3.20 22.40 -11.22
N HIS A 664 3.85 22.61 -10.08
CA HIS A 664 3.29 22.36 -8.74
C HIS A 664 2.69 23.58 -8.07
N LEU A 665 2.68 24.75 -8.72
CA LEU A 665 1.99 25.93 -8.20
C LEU A 665 0.49 25.62 -8.02
N ASN A 666 -0.09 24.86 -8.94
CA ASN A 666 -1.50 24.45 -8.90
C ASN A 666 -1.74 23.08 -8.24
N ASP A 667 -0.81 22.57 -7.40
CA ASP A 667 -1.01 21.29 -6.69
C ASP A 667 -2.20 21.40 -5.72
N SER A 668 -3.02 20.35 -5.60
CA SER A 668 -4.17 20.29 -4.69
C SER A 668 -3.81 20.49 -3.21
N ASP A 669 -2.60 20.16 -2.80
CA ASP A 669 -2.15 20.21 -1.40
C ASP A 669 -1.51 21.56 -1.03
N ALA A 670 -2.03 22.21 0.02
CA ALA A 670 -1.57 23.52 0.44
C ALA A 670 -0.09 23.55 0.88
N THR A 671 0.40 22.51 1.57
CA THR A 671 1.82 22.44 2.00
C THR A 671 2.74 22.29 0.80
N CYS A 672 2.33 21.51 -0.21
CA CYS A 672 3.05 21.39 -1.48
C CYS A 672 3.18 22.77 -2.14
N ARG A 673 2.07 23.51 -2.28
CA ARG A 673 2.08 24.88 -2.82
C ARG A 673 2.98 25.83 -2.01
N GLN A 674 2.90 25.82 -0.68
CA GLN A 674 3.78 26.64 0.18
C GLN A 674 5.28 26.38 -0.08
N LEU A 675 5.68 25.10 -0.14
CA LEU A 675 7.07 24.72 -0.43
C LEU A 675 7.48 25.12 -1.84
N THR A 676 6.63 24.84 -2.84
CA THR A 676 6.82 25.26 -4.23
C THR A 676 7.06 26.76 -4.34
N THR A 677 6.16 27.57 -3.78
CA THR A 677 6.26 29.02 -3.78
C THR A 677 7.53 29.52 -3.10
N THR A 678 7.91 28.93 -1.97
CA THR A 678 9.16 29.28 -1.26
C THR A 678 10.40 28.94 -2.09
N CYS A 679 10.42 27.76 -2.71
CA CYS A 679 11.50 27.33 -3.60
C CYS A 679 11.65 28.26 -4.79
N ILE A 680 10.55 28.67 -5.44
CA ILE A 680 10.59 29.62 -6.57
C ILE A 680 11.21 30.95 -6.14
N GLY A 681 10.73 31.53 -5.03
CA GLY A 681 11.25 32.82 -4.54
C GLY A 681 12.76 32.76 -4.32
N LYS A 682 13.25 31.75 -3.60
CA LYS A 682 14.69 31.56 -3.36
C LYS A 682 15.47 31.24 -4.63
N LEU A 683 14.95 30.37 -5.50
CA LEU A 683 15.59 30.02 -6.75
C LEU A 683 15.78 31.26 -7.63
N CYS A 684 14.76 32.11 -7.77
CA CYS A 684 14.85 33.36 -8.52
C CYS A 684 15.85 34.35 -7.90
N THR A 685 16.00 34.38 -6.57
CA THR A 685 17.04 35.24 -5.94
C THR A 685 18.46 34.78 -6.22
N HIS A 686 18.69 33.47 -6.33
CA HIS A 686 20.01 32.92 -6.65
C HIS A 686 20.31 32.89 -8.14
N HIS A 687 19.28 32.65 -8.96
CA HIS A 687 19.39 32.51 -10.39
C HIS A 687 18.12 33.08 -11.05
N PRO A 688 18.17 34.31 -11.62
CA PRO A 688 17.05 34.85 -12.37
C PRO A 688 16.55 33.83 -13.41
N PRO A 689 15.22 33.63 -13.54
CA PRO A 689 14.68 32.79 -14.60
C PRO A 689 14.99 33.44 -15.96
N ALA A 690 15.03 32.61 -17.02
CA ALA A 690 15.08 33.15 -18.38
C ALA A 690 13.83 34.00 -18.64
N GLU A 691 13.93 34.99 -19.54
CA GLU A 691 12.82 35.90 -19.88
C GLU A 691 11.55 35.14 -20.29
N GLU A 692 11.70 34.01 -20.98
CA GLU A 692 10.59 33.14 -21.40
C GLU A 692 9.85 32.48 -20.22
N ASP A 693 10.58 32.09 -19.18
CA ASP A 693 10.03 31.44 -17.98
C ASP A 693 9.48 32.46 -16.97
N ALA A 694 10.07 33.65 -16.94
CA ALA A 694 9.78 34.71 -15.97
C ALA A 694 8.29 35.11 -15.96
N GLY A 695 7.70 35.31 -17.13
CA GLY A 695 6.28 35.63 -17.25
C GLY A 695 5.37 34.51 -16.73
N CYS A 696 5.68 33.25 -17.08
CA CYS A 696 4.90 32.10 -16.63
C CYS A 696 4.97 31.91 -15.10
N ILE A 697 6.15 32.07 -14.51
CA ILE A 697 6.36 31.99 -13.06
C ILE A 697 5.58 33.10 -12.35
N CYS A 698 5.72 34.34 -12.81
CA CYS A 698 5.02 35.48 -12.20
C CYS A 698 3.51 35.32 -12.27
N LEU A 699 2.96 34.92 -13.43
CA LEU A 699 1.52 34.69 -13.57
C LEU A 699 1.04 33.54 -12.68
N GLY A 700 1.78 32.42 -12.61
CA GLY A 700 1.44 31.32 -11.70
C GLY A 700 1.48 31.72 -10.22
N LEU A 701 2.42 32.57 -9.80
CA LEU A 701 2.45 33.13 -8.44
C LEU A 701 1.26 34.06 -8.19
N VAL A 702 0.81 34.80 -9.20
CA VAL A 702 -0.36 35.69 -9.11
C VAL A 702 -1.66 34.91 -9.03
N GLU A 703 -1.78 33.77 -9.72
CA GLU A 703 -2.93 32.87 -9.59
C GLU A 703 -3.12 32.40 -8.13
N LEU A 704 -2.01 32.16 -7.41
CA LEU A 704 -2.00 31.77 -5.99
C LEU A 704 -2.49 32.86 -5.02
N LEU A 705 -2.66 34.09 -5.47
CA LEU A 705 -3.31 35.11 -4.64
C LEU A 705 -4.80 34.80 -4.41
N ASN A 706 -5.41 33.98 -5.28
CA ASN A 706 -6.76 33.45 -5.12
C ASN A 706 -6.83 32.15 -4.29
N ASP A 707 -5.73 31.71 -3.68
CA ASP A 707 -5.70 30.48 -2.89
C ASP A 707 -6.61 30.58 -1.66
N ALA A 708 -7.22 29.47 -1.24
CA ALA A 708 -8.01 29.43 0.00
C ALA A 708 -7.15 29.54 1.27
N ASN A 709 -5.84 29.30 1.19
CA ASN A 709 -4.90 29.31 2.30
C ASN A 709 -4.12 30.63 2.34
N SER A 710 -4.34 31.46 3.37
CA SER A 710 -3.69 32.76 3.54
C SER A 710 -2.16 32.71 3.67
N SER A 711 -1.60 31.59 4.14
CA SER A 711 -0.15 31.39 4.17
C SER A 711 0.43 31.16 2.77
N VAL A 712 -0.30 30.48 1.88
CA VAL A 712 0.09 30.36 0.45
C VAL A 712 0.08 31.73 -0.20
N GLN A 713 -0.99 32.51 -0.01
CA GLN A 713 -1.11 33.87 -0.55
C GLN A 713 0.05 34.79 -0.10
N THR A 714 0.40 34.77 1.19
CA THR A 714 1.48 35.60 1.75
C THR A 714 2.85 35.21 1.19
N LEU A 715 3.11 33.90 1.06
CA LEU A 715 4.33 33.40 0.42
C LEU A 715 4.36 33.74 -1.07
N ALA A 716 3.23 33.68 -1.77
CA ALA A 716 3.13 34.00 -3.18
C ALA A 716 3.51 35.46 -3.45
N CYS A 717 2.97 36.41 -2.67
CA CYS A 717 3.40 37.82 -2.72
C CYS A 717 4.90 38.00 -2.43
N SER A 718 5.42 37.34 -1.40
CA SER A 718 6.82 37.47 -1.00
C SER A 718 7.78 36.93 -2.07
N SER A 719 7.44 35.78 -2.65
CA SER A 719 8.19 35.18 -3.75
C SER A 719 8.06 36.00 -5.03
N LEU A 720 6.87 36.52 -5.35
CA LEU A 720 6.65 37.41 -6.49
C LEU A 720 7.52 38.67 -6.39
N ALA A 721 7.55 39.32 -5.23
CA ALA A 721 8.42 40.47 -4.99
C ALA A 721 9.90 40.14 -5.20
N SER A 722 10.33 38.97 -4.71
CA SER A 722 11.72 38.50 -4.84
C SER A 722 12.09 38.21 -6.30
N THR A 723 11.19 37.58 -7.04
CA THR A 723 11.34 37.28 -8.47
C THR A 723 11.36 38.55 -9.32
N LEU A 724 10.41 39.47 -9.11
CA LEU A 724 10.33 40.75 -9.85
C LEU A 724 11.55 41.66 -9.64
N ARG A 725 12.21 41.57 -8.47
CA ARG A 725 13.43 42.36 -8.19
C ARG A 725 14.64 41.93 -9.01
N VAL A 726 14.65 40.68 -9.50
CA VAL A 726 15.84 40.04 -10.08
C VAL A 726 15.67 39.78 -11.58
N ILE A 727 14.44 39.72 -12.08
CA ILE A 727 14.18 39.69 -13.53
C ILE A 727 14.65 41.00 -14.18
N GLU A 728 15.24 40.93 -15.38
CA GLU A 728 15.71 42.09 -16.14
C GLU A 728 14.60 42.75 -16.98
N SER A 729 13.72 41.94 -17.57
CA SER A 729 12.60 42.40 -18.39
C SER A 729 11.35 41.53 -18.21
N LEU A 730 10.19 42.17 -18.21
CA LEU A 730 8.87 41.53 -18.30
C LEU A 730 8.10 42.17 -19.45
N LYS A 731 7.24 41.38 -20.11
CA LYS A 731 6.37 41.93 -21.15
C LYS A 731 5.41 42.94 -20.52
N THR A 732 5.21 44.08 -21.17
CA THR A 732 4.34 45.17 -20.69
C THR A 732 2.92 44.70 -20.34
N ASN A 733 2.39 43.74 -21.11
CA ASN A 733 1.08 43.14 -20.84
C ASN A 733 1.07 42.35 -19.51
N ASP A 734 2.11 41.57 -19.24
CA ASP A 734 2.24 40.80 -18.01
C ASP A 734 2.37 41.75 -16.81
N VAL A 735 3.17 42.82 -16.96
CA VAL A 735 3.32 43.87 -15.93
C VAL A 735 1.98 44.49 -15.55
N THR A 736 1.19 44.89 -16.56
CA THR A 736 -0.12 45.50 -16.33
C THR A 736 -1.08 44.53 -15.63
N GLN A 737 -1.13 43.28 -16.11
CA GLN A 737 -1.99 42.24 -15.53
C GLN A 737 -1.63 41.92 -14.07
N ILE A 738 -0.33 41.78 -13.77
CA ILE A 738 0.15 41.52 -12.41
C ILE A 738 -0.22 42.70 -11.48
N ALA A 739 -0.05 43.95 -11.93
CA ALA A 739 -0.39 45.14 -11.16
C ALA A 739 -1.89 45.21 -10.83
N GLU A 740 -2.75 44.95 -11.82
CA GLU A 740 -4.21 44.95 -11.65
C GLU A 740 -4.67 43.90 -10.63
N ILE A 741 -4.14 42.67 -10.72
CA ILE A 741 -4.51 41.59 -9.80
C ILE A 741 -4.01 41.88 -8.38
N LEU A 742 -2.77 42.36 -8.21
CA LEU A 742 -2.23 42.72 -6.89
C LEU A 742 -3.07 43.80 -6.21
N MET A 743 -3.47 44.84 -6.94
CA MET A 743 -4.31 45.91 -6.39
C MET A 743 -5.68 45.40 -5.96
N LEU A 744 -6.32 44.56 -6.78
CA LEU A 744 -7.61 43.94 -6.42
C LEU A 744 -7.54 43.15 -5.11
N HIS A 745 -6.42 42.44 -4.86
CA HIS A 745 -6.23 41.71 -3.60
C HIS A 745 -5.85 42.61 -2.41
N ILE A 746 -5.13 43.72 -2.63
CA ILE A 746 -4.83 44.70 -1.58
C ILE A 746 -6.12 45.36 -1.10
N ASP A 747 -6.96 45.81 -2.03
CA ASP A 747 -8.25 46.44 -1.72
C ASP A 747 -9.17 45.47 -0.96
N ALA A 748 -9.24 44.20 -1.38
CA ALA A 748 -10.02 43.18 -0.68
C ALA A 748 -9.51 42.88 0.73
N ALA A 749 -8.20 43.02 0.98
CA ALA A 749 -7.61 42.80 2.29
C ALA A 749 -7.82 43.98 3.27
N ASP A 750 -8.23 45.17 2.80
CA ASP A 750 -8.59 46.32 3.65
C ASP A 750 -9.87 46.09 4.46
N ASP A 751 -10.74 45.20 4.01
CA ASP A 751 -11.97 44.86 4.72
C ASP A 751 -11.76 43.89 5.90
N ASP A 752 -10.65 43.16 5.94
CA ASP A 752 -10.34 42.15 6.98
C ASP A 752 -9.17 42.60 7.89
N ALA A 753 -9.45 42.91 9.17
CA ALA A 753 -8.47 43.42 10.14
C ALA A 753 -7.58 42.37 10.83
N SER A 754 -7.41 41.17 10.25
CA SER A 754 -6.63 40.08 10.86
C SER A 754 -5.10 40.30 10.80
N SER A 755 -4.33 39.65 11.67
CA SER A 755 -2.86 39.74 11.62
C SER A 755 -2.24 39.12 10.35
N SER A 756 -2.95 38.20 9.69
CA SER A 756 -2.53 37.61 8.41
C SER A 756 -2.70 38.56 7.23
N THR A 757 -3.66 39.49 7.26
CA THR A 757 -3.87 40.46 6.17
C THR A 757 -2.80 41.54 6.16
N THR A 758 -2.22 41.87 7.33
CA THR A 758 -1.12 42.83 7.43
C THR A 758 0.17 42.32 6.80
N SER A 759 0.55 41.06 7.03
CA SER A 759 1.72 40.45 6.36
C SER A 759 1.53 40.32 4.85
N PHE A 760 0.32 39.96 4.42
CA PHE A 760 -0.04 39.88 3.00
C PHE A 760 0.09 41.24 2.29
N LYS A 761 -0.50 42.30 2.86
CA LYS A 761 -0.42 43.66 2.31
C LYS A 761 1.01 44.15 2.17
N SER A 762 1.82 43.95 3.21
CA SER A 762 3.24 44.34 3.16
C SER A 762 3.97 43.65 2.02
N ALA A 763 3.73 42.35 1.81
CA ALA A 763 4.36 41.59 0.72
C ALA A 763 3.83 42.01 -0.67
N ALA A 764 2.53 42.29 -0.80
CA ALA A 764 1.92 42.76 -2.04
C ALA A 764 2.43 44.15 -2.45
N ILE A 765 2.56 45.07 -1.49
CA ILE A 765 3.17 46.40 -1.71
C ILE A 765 4.62 46.26 -2.18
N ASP A 766 5.39 45.36 -1.55
CA ASP A 766 6.76 45.09 -1.96
C ASP A 766 6.86 44.52 -3.38
N ALA A 767 5.88 43.71 -3.81
CA ALA A 767 5.79 43.22 -5.18
C ALA A 767 5.47 44.34 -6.17
N LEU A 768 4.53 45.25 -5.85
CA LEU A 768 4.23 46.42 -6.68
C LEU A 768 5.43 47.37 -6.83
N ARG A 769 6.18 47.60 -5.75
CA ARG A 769 7.44 48.39 -5.79
C ARG A 769 8.52 47.72 -6.63
N ALA A 770 8.57 46.39 -6.64
CA ALA A 770 9.49 45.66 -7.52
C ALA A 770 9.05 45.78 -8.99
N LEU A 771 7.74 45.69 -9.25
CA LEU A 771 7.14 45.78 -10.56
C LEU A 771 7.32 47.15 -11.21
N SER A 772 7.29 48.23 -10.44
CA SER A 772 7.46 49.60 -10.95
C SER A 772 8.83 49.87 -11.57
N LYS A 773 9.82 48.99 -11.36
CA LYS A 773 11.12 49.05 -12.05
C LYS A 773 11.02 48.68 -13.53
N HIS A 774 10.01 47.89 -13.90
CA HIS A 774 9.83 47.35 -15.26
C HIS A 774 8.98 48.26 -16.14
N ASP A 775 8.06 49.04 -15.54
CA ASP A 775 7.22 49.98 -16.28
C ASP A 775 6.80 51.18 -15.40
N ASN A 776 7.12 52.40 -15.84
CA ASN A 776 6.71 53.65 -15.20
C ASN A 776 5.18 53.85 -15.19
N SER A 777 4.45 53.16 -16.07
CA SER A 777 2.99 53.17 -16.08
C SER A 777 2.41 52.64 -14.75
N VAL A 778 3.12 51.72 -14.08
CA VAL A 778 2.73 51.19 -12.76
C VAL A 778 2.77 52.31 -11.71
N LEU A 779 3.78 53.20 -11.74
CA LEU A 779 3.81 54.35 -10.82
C LEU A 779 2.62 55.28 -11.08
N THR A 780 2.35 55.59 -12.35
CA THR A 780 1.20 56.43 -12.72
C THR A 780 -0.13 55.77 -12.30
N PHE A 781 -0.21 54.44 -12.39
CA PHE A 781 -1.36 53.65 -11.96
C PHE A 781 -1.52 53.67 -10.43
N LEU A 782 -0.44 53.54 -9.67
CA LEU A 782 -0.44 53.64 -8.20
C LEU A 782 -0.83 55.05 -7.71
N GLU A 783 -0.35 56.11 -8.38
CA GLU A 783 -0.73 57.50 -8.09
C GLU A 783 -2.23 57.73 -8.31
N LYS A 784 -2.79 57.15 -9.38
CA LYS A 784 -4.19 57.33 -9.76
C LYS A 784 -5.18 56.69 -8.77
N HIS A 785 -4.79 55.59 -8.11
CA HIS A 785 -5.67 54.84 -7.20
C HIS A 785 -5.63 55.32 -5.74
N GLN A 786 -5.11 56.53 -5.47
CA GLN A 786 -5.10 57.16 -4.13
C GLN A 786 -4.58 56.24 -3.01
N ALA A 787 -3.57 55.42 -3.30
CA ALA A 787 -2.81 54.65 -2.31
C ALA A 787 -1.90 55.55 -1.44
N ALA A 788 -2.42 56.70 -0.99
CA ALA A 788 -1.70 57.73 -0.24
C ALA A 788 -1.09 57.25 1.10
N PRO A 789 -1.66 56.24 1.81
CA PRO A 789 -0.98 55.65 2.97
C PRO A 789 0.23 54.79 2.58
N ILE A 790 0.20 54.15 1.40
CA ILE A 790 1.24 53.24 0.90
C ILE A 790 2.45 54.01 0.36
N TYR A 791 2.24 55.22 -0.17
CA TYR A 791 3.31 56.13 -0.62
C TYR A 791 4.16 56.73 0.51
N LYS A 792 3.68 56.72 1.76
CA LYS A 792 4.41 57.26 2.94
C LYS A 792 5.35 56.24 3.59
N LEU A 793 5.24 54.96 3.23
CA LEU A 793 6.05 53.81 3.67
C LEU A 793 6.96 53.38 2.53
#